data_AF-A0A7Y2I8G8-F1
#
_entry.id   AF-A0A7Y2I8G8-F1
#
_cell.length_a   1.000
_cell.length_b   1.000
_cell.length_c   1.000
_cell.angle_alpha   90.00
_cell.angle_beta   90.00
_cell.angle_gamma   90.00
#
_symmetry.space_group_name_H-M   'P 1'
#
loop_
_entity.id
_entity.type
_entity.pdbx_description
1 polymer ?
#
loop_
_entity_poly.entity_id
_entity_poly.type
_entity_poly.pdbx_seq_one_letter_code
_entity_poly.pdbx_strand_id
1 'polypeptide(L)'
;MARSLEQTVFYPTYLEFFGLTRPPFARIAEPSQFFQTEQYSLLMGHLGNATKRADCLVALCGARGAGKSTLLNQYISNLGHQSTFVAVDGSCDGEEGFYCEFLTQIGFTDISGTAGELRNITSEFLKYRGDAGDPVVVIVDNAHKTDPIVLQQIRHIAGITTNGGRVVSVVLAGDADLVRVLDSPAMSHTRFDSHVVFNIRAYTEDETANYVWHHLRCAGGNDGVNFAREAHRLIHRYSGGTPELINRLCNDLLAEAFRLESRVITDKIVRAVANKQRLLPYVVPMHGRGRRRTDPDFEDAELLPDTEERIETGSSTPKKPPDQSDAQTADADPGHLQQRIAALAEQVKDLQADKLRVLQEVAERNEEIGELRNELDAKTAEVESLNEQNRKLQETVDGLETQLKAADARAVDIASLERNAALLQYEVGGKAGELDAVQLELGSASEELESVTAELESARSELEWTQAELQSRNQAFDKLTRQIADIEQRSGELEVELGEKAQAKSEQAVEIEALGKKIIELEDALEQKSLDMDSIRKELDSRNESLVALKVRLDRSQSSANLAQLRMLELKSPQELAEIEAASARLAADLETETAARKAAEEEVGKLTAALDELRQLKRDMPATVSVVQADLESEPDDVAAVSADDARRHSSVVVQGFEELIRNNRAYRTLRKYDPAFYFSLIATYKRLIGLGHTDKQVNDALRAEQAELIEKLLPKASGNAIIAYAQLVVAQLDKFKLDGTEPCFTLLIPQTHRGIHALPVFSESTREFELAVLDTTLKTYNDELQVPSEEDVWTDLEPVFLKLFKAYGQDNVSAVTSSDDPGTDRAIDRELLCDINLSLYSGILKLPKPSAVNAFRWILSP
;
A
#
# COMPACT_ATOMS: atom_id res chain seq x y z
N MET A 1 -86.44 -0.18 21.67
CA MET A 1 -86.10 0.21 23.07
C MET A 1 -84.84 -0.57 23.44
N ALA A 2 -83.68 -0.10 22.99
CA ALA A 2 -82.79 0.78 23.77
C ALA A 2 -82.20 0.03 24.99
N ARG A 3 -81.12 -0.74 24.75
CA ARG A 3 -80.04 -1.15 25.67
C ARG A 3 -79.40 -2.46 25.19
N SER A 4 -78.40 -2.40 24.29
CA SER A 4 -77.48 -3.54 24.07
C SER A 4 -76.33 -3.30 23.06
N LEU A 5 -75.94 -2.05 22.74
CA LEU A 5 -74.78 -1.79 21.86
C LEU A 5 -73.85 -0.67 22.37
N GLU A 6 -73.76 -0.49 23.69
CA GLU A 6 -72.70 0.31 24.32
C GLU A 6 -71.89 -0.60 25.23
N GLN A 7 -70.88 -1.28 24.65
CA GLN A 7 -69.69 -1.80 25.35
C GLN A 7 -68.77 -2.49 24.32
N THR A 8 -68.33 -1.75 23.30
CA THR A 8 -67.05 -2.07 22.65
C THR A 8 -65.96 -1.63 23.61
N VAL A 9 -65.38 -2.60 24.33
CA VAL A 9 -64.17 -2.42 25.14
C VAL A 9 -63.09 -1.87 24.22
N PHE A 10 -62.73 -0.60 24.40
CA PHE A 10 -61.64 0.06 23.68
C PHE A 10 -60.35 -0.51 24.26
N TYR A 11 -59.71 -1.47 23.56
CA TYR A 11 -58.36 -1.89 23.93
C TYR A 11 -57.41 -0.75 23.60
N PRO A 12 -56.68 -0.19 24.58
CA PRO A 12 -55.70 0.84 24.27
C PRO A 12 -54.67 0.26 23.32
N THR A 13 -54.33 1.00 22.26
CA THR A 13 -53.24 0.59 21.37
C THR A 13 -51.94 0.57 22.18
N TYR A 14 -50.99 -0.30 21.80
CA TYR A 14 -49.66 -0.39 22.40
C TYR A 14 -49.01 1.00 22.64
N LEU A 15 -49.21 1.94 21.71
CA LEU A 15 -48.75 3.33 21.82
C LEU A 15 -49.46 4.11 22.94
N GLU A 16 -50.78 3.98 23.08
CA GLU A 16 -51.56 4.62 24.15
C GLU A 16 -51.21 4.06 25.53
N PHE A 17 -50.96 2.75 25.62
CA PHE A 17 -50.59 2.10 26.89
C PHE A 17 -49.28 2.67 27.48
N PHE A 18 -48.31 2.94 26.61
CA PHE A 18 -47.00 3.50 26.97
C PHE A 18 -46.92 5.03 26.87
N GLY A 19 -48.00 5.70 26.45
CA GLY A 19 -48.01 7.15 26.27
C GLY A 19 -47.10 7.65 25.15
N LEU A 20 -46.87 6.82 24.12
CA LEU A 20 -46.04 7.14 22.96
C LEU A 20 -46.92 7.70 21.84
N THR A 21 -46.44 8.71 21.12
CA THR A 21 -47.15 9.28 19.96
C THR A 21 -46.85 8.53 18.67
N ARG A 22 -45.72 7.82 18.62
CA ARG A 22 -45.24 7.05 17.47
C ARG A 22 -44.39 5.86 17.91
N PRO A 23 -44.18 4.85 17.07
CA PRO A 23 -43.25 3.75 17.38
C PRO A 23 -41.81 4.27 17.55
N PRO A 24 -41.13 3.97 18.68
CA PRO A 24 -39.83 4.57 19.04
C PRO A 24 -38.65 4.04 18.21
N PHE A 25 -38.68 2.77 17.81
CA PHE A 25 -37.61 2.11 17.04
C PHE A 25 -38.04 1.77 15.61
N ALA A 26 -38.90 2.59 15.02
CA ALA A 26 -39.16 2.56 13.59
C ALA A 26 -37.92 3.06 12.82
N ARG A 27 -37.85 2.75 11.51
CA ARG A 27 -36.84 3.36 10.63
C ARG A 27 -36.91 4.88 10.77
N ILE A 28 -35.76 5.51 10.99
CA ILE A 28 -35.64 6.95 11.17
C ILE A 28 -36.16 7.63 9.90
N ALA A 29 -37.23 8.41 10.06
CA ALA A 29 -37.90 9.11 8.97
C ALA A 29 -37.58 10.61 8.98
N GLU A 30 -37.19 11.15 10.14
CA GLU A 30 -36.86 12.56 10.32
C GLU A 30 -35.42 12.74 10.83
N PRO A 31 -34.66 13.70 10.27
CA PRO A 31 -33.30 14.01 10.72
C PRO A 31 -33.16 14.36 12.21
N SER A 32 -34.23 14.85 12.84
CA SER A 32 -34.31 15.21 14.26
C SER A 32 -34.31 14.00 15.21
N GLN A 33 -34.56 12.80 14.69
CA GLN A 33 -34.55 11.55 15.47
C GLN A 33 -33.14 10.94 15.58
N PHE A 34 -32.17 11.49 14.86
CA PHE A 34 -30.83 10.94 14.80
C PHE A 34 -30.12 11.04 16.16
N PHE A 35 -29.57 9.93 16.65
CA PHE A 35 -28.82 9.90 17.89
C PHE A 35 -27.36 10.30 17.65
N GLN A 36 -26.93 11.41 18.25
CA GLN A 36 -25.59 11.94 18.06
C GLN A 36 -24.59 11.28 19.02
N THR A 37 -23.49 10.77 18.47
CA THR A 37 -22.35 10.24 19.23
C THR A 37 -21.08 10.99 18.84
N GLU A 38 -20.03 10.85 19.65
CA GLU A 38 -18.73 11.47 19.37
C GLU A 38 -18.14 10.98 18.04
N GLN A 39 -18.22 9.67 17.76
CA GLN A 39 -17.81 9.08 16.49
C GLN A 39 -18.55 9.69 15.29
N TYR A 40 -19.85 9.98 15.44
CA TYR A 40 -20.63 10.62 14.37
C TYR A 40 -20.29 12.08 14.19
N SER A 41 -19.97 12.80 15.27
CA SER A 41 -19.53 14.20 15.16
C SER A 41 -18.21 14.32 14.41
N LEU A 42 -17.27 13.41 14.66
CA LEU A 42 -16.01 13.31 13.92
C LEU A 42 -16.26 12.99 12.44
N LEU A 43 -17.09 11.99 12.18
CA LEU A 43 -17.44 11.59 10.82
C LEU A 43 -18.11 12.72 10.01
N MET A 44 -19.07 13.43 10.60
CA MET A 44 -19.72 14.57 9.95
C MET A 44 -18.75 15.71 9.65
N GLY A 45 -17.70 15.86 10.47
CA GLY A 45 -16.58 16.77 10.17
C GLY A 45 -15.81 16.37 8.91
N HIS A 46 -15.51 15.07 8.75
CA HIS A 46 -14.85 14.55 7.55
C HIS A 46 -15.73 14.65 6.30
N LEU A 47 -17.02 14.30 6.41
CA LEU A 47 -17.98 14.46 5.30
C LEU A 47 -18.17 15.92 4.92
N GLY A 48 -18.25 16.84 5.88
CA GLY A 48 -18.33 18.27 5.63
C GLY A 48 -17.08 18.85 4.95
N ASN A 49 -15.90 18.24 5.15
CA ASN A 49 -14.69 18.60 4.42
C ASN A 49 -14.75 18.10 2.96
N ALA A 50 -15.34 16.92 2.71
CA ALA A 50 -15.52 16.38 1.37
C ALA A 50 -16.49 17.23 0.51
N THR A 51 -17.42 17.97 1.13
CA THR A 51 -18.25 18.96 0.41
C THR A 51 -17.47 20.23 0.04
N LYS A 52 -16.53 20.66 0.89
CA LYS A 52 -15.80 21.93 0.76
C LYS A 52 -14.56 21.82 -0.12
N ARG A 53 -13.95 20.64 -0.15
CA ARG A 53 -12.78 20.33 -0.96
C ARG A 53 -13.20 19.36 -2.05
N ALA A 54 -12.90 19.70 -3.30
CA ALA A 54 -12.89 18.71 -4.35
C ALA A 54 -11.65 17.80 -4.19
N ASP A 55 -11.67 16.60 -4.77
CA ASP A 55 -10.61 15.59 -4.68
C ASP A 55 -10.47 14.86 -3.32
N CYS A 56 -11.60 14.57 -2.66
CA CYS A 56 -11.61 13.78 -1.43
C CYS A 56 -12.30 12.43 -1.65
N LEU A 57 -11.68 11.35 -1.15
CA LEU A 57 -12.31 10.04 -1.00
C LEU A 57 -12.55 9.77 0.50
N VAL A 58 -13.82 9.58 0.87
CA VAL A 58 -14.24 9.18 2.22
C VAL A 58 -14.87 7.80 2.15
N ALA A 59 -14.24 6.81 2.76
CA ALA A 59 -14.77 5.47 2.88
C ALA A 59 -15.36 5.23 4.27
N LEU A 60 -16.60 4.75 4.30
CA LEU A 60 -17.39 4.44 5.48
C LEU A 60 -17.55 2.93 5.59
N CYS A 61 -16.75 2.34 6.46
CA CYS A 61 -16.79 0.92 6.76
C CYS A 61 -17.56 0.70 8.06
N GLY A 62 -18.21 -0.44 8.21
CA GLY A 62 -18.83 -0.83 9.48
C GLY A 62 -19.65 -2.10 9.33
N ALA A 63 -20.04 -2.71 10.45
CA ALA A 63 -20.88 -3.91 10.40
C ALA A 63 -22.24 -3.65 9.73
N ARG A 64 -22.87 -4.73 9.24
CA ARG A 64 -24.26 -4.65 8.75
C ARG A 64 -25.18 -4.19 9.88
N GLY A 65 -26.04 -3.20 9.58
CA GLY A 65 -26.95 -2.63 10.58
C GLY A 65 -26.32 -1.59 11.52
N ALA A 66 -25.07 -1.16 11.28
CA ALA A 66 -24.38 -0.09 12.04
C ALA A 66 -24.94 1.33 11.82
N GLY A 67 -25.93 1.51 10.93
CA GLY A 67 -26.55 2.81 10.65
C GLY A 67 -25.87 3.63 9.54
N LYS A 68 -25.07 2.99 8.68
CA LYS A 68 -24.35 3.65 7.55
C LYS A 68 -25.26 4.43 6.61
N SER A 69 -26.31 3.79 6.08
CA SER A 69 -27.29 4.46 5.20
C SER A 69 -28.05 5.58 5.92
N THR A 70 -28.33 5.41 7.22
CA THR A 70 -28.95 6.45 8.05
C THR A 70 -28.04 7.68 8.20
N LEU A 71 -26.74 7.47 8.40
CA LEU A 71 -25.73 8.54 8.43
C LEU A 71 -25.63 9.27 7.10
N LEU A 72 -25.60 8.53 5.98
CA LEU A 72 -25.57 9.13 4.65
C LEU A 72 -26.82 9.97 4.37
N ASN A 73 -28.00 9.47 4.71
CA ASN A 73 -29.25 10.21 4.57
C ASN A 73 -29.27 11.48 5.45
N GLN A 74 -28.70 11.41 6.65
CA GLN A 74 -28.54 12.57 7.52
C GLN A 74 -27.58 13.61 6.92
N TYR A 75 -26.47 13.15 6.35
CA TYR A 75 -25.52 14.00 5.65
C TYR A 75 -26.18 14.67 4.43
N ILE A 76 -26.88 13.91 3.60
CA ILE A 76 -27.65 14.41 2.45
C ILE A 76 -28.70 15.44 2.89
N SER A 77 -29.41 15.19 3.99
CA SER A 77 -30.41 16.13 4.51
C SER A 77 -29.78 17.43 5.04
N ASN A 78 -28.54 17.37 5.51
CA ASN A 78 -27.79 18.54 6.00
C ASN A 78 -27.06 19.29 4.87
N LEU A 79 -26.80 18.62 3.74
CA LEU A 79 -26.37 19.26 2.50
C LEU A 79 -27.56 20.08 1.97
N GLY A 80 -27.58 21.38 2.29
CA GLY A 80 -28.62 22.29 1.79
C GLY A 80 -28.63 22.37 0.25
N HIS A 81 -29.61 23.10 -0.31
CA HIS A 81 -29.84 23.23 -1.76
C HIS A 81 -28.69 23.82 -2.60
N GLN A 82 -27.54 24.14 -2.01
CA GLN A 82 -26.39 24.73 -2.69
C GLN A 82 -25.35 23.71 -3.13
N SER A 83 -25.39 22.47 -2.62
CA SER A 83 -24.43 21.43 -2.97
C SER A 83 -25.04 20.41 -3.92
N THR A 84 -24.32 20.09 -4.99
CA THR A 84 -24.74 19.04 -5.93
C THR A 84 -24.23 17.71 -5.43
N PHE A 85 -25.14 16.77 -5.15
CA PHE A 85 -24.78 15.42 -4.77
C PHE A 85 -25.50 14.41 -5.66
N VAL A 86 -24.91 13.23 -5.79
CA VAL A 86 -25.47 12.10 -6.51
C VAL A 86 -25.38 10.89 -5.59
N ALA A 87 -26.52 10.30 -5.24
CA ALA A 87 -26.58 9.11 -4.42
C ALA A 87 -26.93 7.90 -5.30
N VAL A 88 -26.05 6.91 -5.34
CA VAL A 88 -26.18 5.69 -6.13
C VAL A 88 -26.14 4.48 -5.21
N ASP A 89 -26.98 3.48 -5.45
CA ASP A 89 -26.84 2.18 -4.78
C ASP A 89 -25.79 1.33 -5.50
N GLY A 90 -24.84 0.79 -4.73
CA GLY A 90 -23.77 -0.06 -5.23
C GLY A 90 -24.25 -1.38 -5.83
N SER A 91 -25.54 -1.71 -5.75
CA SER A 91 -26.18 -2.83 -6.44
C SER A 91 -26.61 -2.53 -7.88
N CYS A 92 -26.13 -1.45 -8.49
CA CYS A 92 -26.42 -1.12 -9.88
C CYS A 92 -25.92 -2.18 -10.87
N ASP A 93 -26.72 -2.50 -11.88
CA ASP A 93 -26.40 -3.50 -12.91
C ASP A 93 -25.42 -2.91 -13.94
N GLY A 94 -24.11 -3.04 -13.68
CA GLY A 94 -23.03 -2.68 -14.61
C GLY A 94 -22.86 -1.18 -14.88
N GLU A 95 -22.03 -0.85 -15.88
CA GLU A 95 -21.65 0.53 -16.24
C GLU A 95 -22.86 1.37 -16.68
N GLU A 96 -23.78 0.80 -17.47
CA GLU A 96 -24.96 1.51 -17.98
C GLU A 96 -25.94 1.87 -16.85
N GLY A 97 -26.19 0.92 -15.94
CA GLY A 97 -27.04 1.14 -14.77
C GLY A 97 -26.52 2.28 -13.89
N PHE A 98 -25.22 2.29 -13.63
CA PHE A 98 -24.56 3.34 -12.85
C PHE A 98 -24.75 4.74 -13.46
N TYR A 99 -24.45 4.92 -14.76
CA TYR A 99 -24.58 6.25 -15.38
C TYR A 99 -26.04 6.70 -15.53
N CYS A 100 -26.97 5.76 -15.78
CA CYS A 100 -28.40 6.05 -15.80
C CYS A 100 -28.89 6.55 -14.43
N GLU A 101 -28.52 5.85 -13.35
CA GLU A 101 -28.89 6.26 -11.99
C GLU A 101 -28.25 7.60 -11.62
N PHE A 102 -26.99 7.80 -11.97
CA PHE A 102 -26.26 9.05 -11.75
C PHE A 102 -26.96 10.25 -12.39
N LEU A 103 -27.30 10.16 -13.69
CA LEU A 103 -27.93 11.25 -14.41
C LEU A 103 -29.39 11.45 -13.98
N THR A 104 -30.10 10.38 -13.58
CA THR A 104 -31.47 10.47 -13.04
C THR A 104 -31.49 11.27 -11.73
N GLN A 105 -30.51 11.05 -10.84
CA GLN A 105 -30.38 11.79 -9.58
C GLN A 105 -30.08 13.29 -9.78
N ILE A 106 -29.42 13.63 -10.89
CA ILE A 106 -29.17 15.03 -11.28
C ILE A 106 -30.43 15.71 -11.85
N GLY A 107 -31.46 14.93 -12.22
CA GLY A 107 -32.73 15.43 -12.74
C GLY A 107 -32.90 15.28 -14.25
N PHE A 108 -32.06 14.50 -14.93
CA PHE A 108 -32.31 14.11 -16.32
C PHE A 108 -33.41 13.02 -16.36
N THR A 109 -34.35 13.15 -17.29
CA THR A 109 -35.45 12.18 -17.51
C THR A 109 -35.31 11.53 -18.89
N ASP A 110 -35.76 10.28 -19.04
CA ASP A 110 -35.77 9.51 -20.30
C ASP A 110 -34.37 9.28 -20.91
N ILE A 111 -33.45 8.79 -20.08
CA ILE A 111 -32.06 8.56 -20.45
C ILE A 111 -31.93 7.16 -21.06
N SER A 112 -31.64 7.10 -22.35
CA SER A 112 -31.34 5.86 -23.06
C SER A 112 -30.18 6.09 -24.00
N GLY A 113 -29.13 5.28 -23.89
CA GLY A 113 -27.93 5.40 -24.69
C GLY A 113 -26.95 4.29 -24.34
N THR A 114 -25.90 4.16 -25.15
CA THR A 114 -24.81 3.21 -24.89
C THR A 114 -23.98 3.69 -23.69
N ALA A 115 -23.36 2.79 -22.92
CA ALA A 115 -22.43 3.14 -21.82
C ALA A 115 -21.48 4.32 -22.13
N GLY A 116 -20.87 4.33 -23.33
CA GLY A 116 -19.96 5.40 -23.75
C GLY A 116 -20.63 6.76 -23.96
N GLU A 117 -21.88 6.80 -24.42
CA GLU A 117 -22.65 8.04 -24.59
C GLU A 117 -23.03 8.64 -23.23
N LEU A 118 -23.51 7.78 -22.32
CA LEU A 118 -23.85 8.17 -20.95
C LEU A 118 -22.64 8.69 -20.17
N ARG A 119 -21.48 8.04 -20.35
CA ARG A 119 -20.21 8.50 -19.78
C ARG A 119 -19.80 9.87 -20.32
N ASN A 120 -19.95 10.12 -21.61
CA ASN A 120 -19.61 11.41 -22.21
C ASN A 120 -20.51 12.53 -21.67
N ILE A 121 -21.83 12.30 -21.60
CA ILE A 121 -22.80 13.26 -21.04
C ILE A 121 -22.44 13.56 -19.58
N THR A 122 -22.16 12.53 -18.79
CA THR A 122 -21.75 12.67 -17.38
C THR A 122 -20.47 13.48 -17.25
N SER A 123 -19.47 13.19 -18.08
CA SER A 123 -18.19 13.91 -18.08
C SER A 123 -18.34 15.38 -18.47
N GLU A 124 -19.20 15.69 -19.44
CA GLU A 124 -19.48 17.06 -19.87
C GLU A 124 -20.22 17.85 -18.78
N PHE A 125 -21.21 17.23 -18.14
CA PHE A 125 -21.91 17.82 -16.99
C PHE A 125 -20.95 18.15 -15.84
N LEU A 126 -20.05 17.23 -15.49
CA LEU A 126 -19.07 17.44 -14.44
C LEU A 126 -18.07 18.55 -14.77
N LYS A 127 -17.64 18.65 -16.03
CA LYS A 127 -16.79 19.76 -16.49
C LYS A 127 -17.52 21.11 -16.39
N TYR A 128 -18.77 21.16 -16.84
CA TYR A 128 -19.60 22.37 -16.74
C TYR A 128 -19.75 22.84 -15.27
N ARG A 129 -19.98 21.92 -14.34
CA ARG A 129 -20.04 22.22 -12.90
C ARG A 129 -18.71 22.66 -12.33
N GLY A 130 -17.62 22.02 -12.74
CA GLY A 130 -16.27 22.40 -12.33
C GLY A 130 -15.86 23.80 -12.77
N ASP A 131 -16.19 24.17 -14.01
CA ASP A 131 -15.95 25.53 -14.53
C ASP A 131 -16.81 26.58 -13.79
N ALA A 132 -17.97 26.20 -13.26
CA ALA A 132 -18.79 27.05 -12.40
C ALA A 132 -18.25 27.15 -10.95
N GLY A 133 -17.28 26.33 -10.56
CA GLY A 133 -16.73 26.27 -9.21
C GLY A 133 -17.60 25.51 -8.21
N ASP A 134 -18.55 24.72 -8.68
CA ASP A 134 -19.46 23.92 -7.85
C ASP A 134 -18.95 22.47 -7.76
N PRO A 135 -18.41 22.01 -6.62
CA PRO A 135 -17.99 20.63 -6.46
C PRO A 135 -19.19 19.68 -6.42
N VAL A 136 -19.00 18.47 -6.97
CA VAL A 136 -20.02 17.42 -7.00
C VAL A 136 -19.61 16.29 -6.07
N VAL A 137 -20.50 15.91 -5.15
CA VAL A 137 -20.27 14.79 -4.21
C VAL A 137 -20.99 13.54 -4.72
N VAL A 138 -20.24 12.49 -5.03
CA VAL A 138 -20.78 11.19 -5.43
C VAL A 138 -20.80 10.27 -4.22
N ILE A 139 -21.99 9.85 -3.82
CA ILE A 139 -22.23 8.99 -2.67
C ILE A 139 -22.65 7.62 -3.21
N VAL A 140 -21.92 6.57 -2.86
CA VAL A 140 -22.23 5.20 -3.21
C VAL A 140 -22.49 4.41 -1.94
N ASP A 141 -23.76 4.04 -1.71
CA ASP A 141 -24.11 3.12 -0.61
C ASP A 141 -23.91 1.67 -1.06
N ASN A 142 -23.75 0.74 -0.13
CA ASN A 142 -23.44 -0.67 -0.43
C ASN A 142 -22.27 -0.88 -1.41
N ALA A 143 -21.24 -0.05 -1.38
CA ALA A 143 -20.11 -0.08 -2.31
C ALA A 143 -19.33 -1.42 -2.32
N HIS A 144 -19.49 -2.25 -1.29
CA HIS A 144 -18.97 -3.62 -1.22
C HIS A 144 -19.63 -4.59 -2.23
N LYS A 145 -20.79 -4.24 -2.78
CA LYS A 145 -21.51 -5.03 -3.80
C LYS A 145 -21.25 -4.54 -5.22
N THR A 146 -20.52 -3.43 -5.35
CA THR A 146 -20.31 -2.79 -6.64
C THR A 146 -19.35 -3.59 -7.50
N ASP A 147 -19.73 -3.77 -8.77
CA ASP A 147 -18.89 -4.44 -9.76
C ASP A 147 -17.56 -3.68 -9.94
N PRO A 148 -16.41 -4.37 -10.03
CA PRO A 148 -15.11 -3.77 -10.34
C PRO A 148 -15.13 -2.79 -11.53
N ILE A 149 -15.92 -3.08 -12.57
CA ILE A 149 -16.07 -2.21 -13.74
C ILE A 149 -16.66 -0.85 -13.32
N VAL A 150 -17.71 -0.85 -12.49
CA VAL A 150 -18.34 0.39 -12.00
C VAL A 150 -17.39 1.18 -11.10
N LEU A 151 -16.57 0.50 -10.29
CA LEU A 151 -15.52 1.16 -9.49
C LEU A 151 -14.48 1.86 -10.36
N GLN A 152 -14.08 1.26 -11.49
CA GLN A 152 -13.21 1.91 -12.47
C GLN A 152 -13.86 3.15 -13.10
N GLN A 153 -15.18 3.13 -13.30
CA GLN A 153 -15.93 4.29 -13.81
C GLN A 153 -16.03 5.42 -12.78
N ILE A 154 -16.31 5.09 -11.51
CA ILE A 154 -16.28 6.05 -10.40
C ILE A 154 -14.90 6.70 -10.31
N ARG A 155 -13.84 5.91 -10.45
CA ARG A 155 -12.46 6.39 -10.55
C ARG A 155 -12.26 7.34 -11.74
N HIS A 156 -12.76 6.99 -12.93
CA HIS A 156 -12.64 7.82 -14.12
C HIS A 156 -13.30 9.19 -13.91
N ILE A 157 -14.51 9.21 -13.34
CA ILE A 157 -15.26 10.40 -12.98
C ILE A 157 -14.54 11.24 -11.93
N ALA A 158 -13.96 10.60 -10.91
CA ALA A 158 -13.19 11.27 -9.87
C ALA A 158 -11.92 11.97 -10.42
N GLY A 159 -11.31 11.42 -11.48
CA GLY A 159 -10.12 11.96 -12.13
C GLY A 159 -10.37 13.17 -13.04
N ILE A 160 -11.62 13.58 -13.26
CA ILE A 160 -11.94 14.72 -14.14
C ILE A 160 -11.43 16.02 -13.52
N THR A 161 -10.56 16.70 -14.26
CA THR A 161 -9.96 17.99 -13.91
C THR A 161 -10.52 19.11 -14.79
N THR A 162 -10.69 20.29 -14.18
CA THR A 162 -11.06 21.55 -14.84
C THR A 162 -10.01 22.62 -14.54
N ASN A 163 -10.17 23.83 -15.06
CA ASN A 163 -9.23 24.94 -14.82
C ASN A 163 -9.09 25.29 -13.32
N GLY A 164 -10.09 24.95 -12.50
CA GLY A 164 -10.09 25.15 -11.04
C GLY A 164 -9.57 23.97 -10.21
N GLY A 165 -9.14 22.87 -10.84
CA GLY A 165 -8.75 21.62 -10.17
C GLY A 165 -9.74 20.47 -10.40
N ARG A 166 -9.68 19.43 -9.57
CA ARG A 166 -10.70 18.36 -9.62
C ARG A 166 -12.05 18.90 -9.15
N VAL A 167 -13.12 18.25 -9.57
CA VAL A 167 -14.51 18.69 -9.32
C VAL A 167 -15.27 17.73 -8.42
N VAL A 168 -14.83 16.48 -8.39
CA VAL A 168 -15.59 15.38 -7.78
C VAL A 168 -14.94 14.96 -6.46
N SER A 169 -15.79 14.76 -5.45
CA SER A 169 -15.45 14.06 -4.22
C SER A 169 -16.32 12.81 -4.10
N VAL A 170 -15.73 11.71 -3.64
CA VAL A 170 -16.38 10.40 -3.58
C VAL A 170 -16.57 9.98 -2.13
N VAL A 171 -17.77 9.55 -1.78
CA VAL A 171 -18.12 8.97 -0.48
C VAL A 171 -18.61 7.54 -0.71
N LEU A 172 -17.87 6.55 -0.24
CA LEU A 172 -18.23 5.14 -0.37
C LEU A 172 -18.69 4.62 0.98
N ALA A 173 -19.82 3.92 1.06
CA ALA A 173 -20.27 3.25 2.28
C ALA A 173 -20.50 1.76 2.05
N GLY A 174 -20.03 0.93 2.98
CA GLY A 174 -20.08 -0.52 2.81
C GLY A 174 -19.76 -1.29 4.08
N ASP A 175 -19.81 -2.61 3.96
CA ASP A 175 -19.44 -3.51 5.05
C ASP A 175 -17.90 -3.55 5.22
N ALA A 176 -17.39 -4.38 6.14
CA ALA A 176 -15.94 -4.48 6.38
C ALA A 176 -15.16 -4.86 5.11
N ASP A 177 -15.79 -5.60 4.19
CA ASP A 177 -15.21 -5.98 2.89
C ASP A 177 -14.91 -4.79 1.97
N LEU A 178 -15.48 -3.61 2.24
CA LEU A 178 -15.18 -2.40 1.48
C LEU A 178 -13.69 -2.03 1.55
N VAL A 179 -12.98 -2.38 2.64
CA VAL A 179 -11.53 -2.14 2.73
C VAL A 179 -10.78 -2.90 1.63
N ARG A 180 -11.14 -4.17 1.41
CA ARG A 180 -10.56 -4.99 0.33
C ARG A 180 -10.87 -4.43 -1.06
N VAL A 181 -12.08 -3.89 -1.22
CA VAL A 181 -12.50 -3.25 -2.47
C VAL A 181 -11.71 -1.96 -2.74
N LEU A 182 -11.38 -1.18 -1.71
CA LEU A 182 -10.52 -0.01 -1.83
C LEU A 182 -9.08 -0.37 -2.20
N ASP A 183 -8.57 -1.47 -1.65
CA ASP A 183 -7.22 -1.98 -1.92
C ASP A 183 -7.12 -2.69 -3.29
N SER A 184 -8.24 -2.91 -3.98
CA SER A 184 -8.27 -3.57 -5.29
C SER A 184 -7.58 -2.73 -6.39
N PRO A 185 -7.04 -3.37 -7.45
CA PRO A 185 -6.46 -2.68 -8.61
C PRO A 185 -7.40 -1.67 -9.29
N ALA A 186 -8.71 -1.91 -9.18
CA ALA A 186 -9.75 -1.02 -9.70
C ALA A 186 -9.72 0.38 -9.03
N MET A 187 -9.31 0.47 -7.77
CA MET A 187 -9.22 1.73 -7.00
C MET A 187 -7.78 2.17 -6.67
N SER A 188 -6.80 1.26 -6.65
CA SER A 188 -5.41 1.50 -6.17
C SER A 188 -4.60 2.54 -6.95
N HIS A 189 -4.95 2.82 -8.20
CA HIS A 189 -4.24 3.78 -9.06
C HIS A 189 -4.76 5.23 -8.95
N THR A 190 -5.84 5.45 -8.19
CA THR A 190 -6.47 6.78 -8.06
C THR A 190 -5.83 7.56 -6.91
N ARG A 191 -4.96 8.52 -7.25
CA ARG A 191 -4.41 9.43 -6.24
C ARG A 191 -5.43 10.50 -5.90
N PHE A 192 -6.24 10.28 -4.86
CA PHE A 192 -7.01 11.34 -4.20
C PHE A 192 -6.08 12.19 -3.34
N ASP A 193 -6.32 13.50 -3.26
CA ASP A 193 -5.51 14.39 -2.42
C ASP A 193 -5.75 14.15 -0.92
N SER A 194 -6.96 13.71 -0.57
CA SER A 194 -7.32 13.32 0.79
C SER A 194 -8.11 12.01 0.78
N HIS A 195 -7.54 10.96 1.36
CA HIS A 195 -8.18 9.67 1.59
C HIS A 195 -8.45 9.46 3.09
N VAL A 196 -9.71 9.23 3.46
CA VAL A 196 -10.10 8.95 4.84
C VAL A 196 -10.95 7.69 4.87
N VAL A 197 -10.46 6.65 5.55
CA VAL A 197 -11.24 5.47 5.88
C VAL A 197 -11.72 5.61 7.32
N PHE A 198 -13.04 5.55 7.50
CA PHE A 198 -13.68 5.64 8.81
C PHE A 198 -14.44 4.35 9.09
N ASN A 199 -14.05 3.65 10.15
CA ASN A 199 -14.74 2.45 10.61
C ASN A 199 -15.74 2.81 11.72
N ILE A 200 -17.03 2.56 11.46
CA ILE A 200 -18.11 2.79 12.41
C ILE A 200 -18.14 1.62 13.39
N ARG A 201 -17.78 1.90 14.64
CA ARG A 201 -17.84 0.92 15.73
C ARG A 201 -19.27 0.73 16.24
N ALA A 202 -19.51 -0.43 16.80
CA ALA A 202 -20.71 -0.67 17.60
C ALA A 202 -20.77 0.27 18.81
N TYR A 203 -21.99 0.50 19.31
CA TYR A 203 -22.18 1.30 20.51
C TYR A 203 -21.67 0.58 21.76
N THR A 204 -21.10 1.37 22.67
CA THR A 204 -20.77 0.93 24.04
C THR A 204 -22.03 0.67 24.87
N GLU A 205 -21.89 0.09 26.07
CA GLU A 205 -23.00 -0.11 27.01
C GLU A 205 -23.75 1.19 27.30
N ASP A 206 -23.00 2.25 27.60
CA ASP A 206 -23.56 3.56 27.95
C ASP A 206 -24.22 4.23 26.74
N GLU A 207 -23.60 4.14 25.55
CA GLU A 207 -24.20 4.65 24.31
C GLU A 207 -25.46 3.88 23.91
N THR A 208 -25.49 2.56 24.14
CA THR A 208 -26.66 1.73 23.88
C THR A 208 -27.82 2.14 24.78
N ALA A 209 -27.56 2.38 26.07
CA ALA A 209 -28.56 2.87 27.00
C ALA A 209 -29.09 4.26 26.60
N ASN A 210 -28.18 5.19 26.26
CA ASN A 210 -28.51 6.53 25.80
C ASN A 210 -29.28 6.51 24.46
N TYR A 211 -28.94 5.61 23.54
CA TYR A 211 -29.63 5.42 22.27
C TYR A 211 -31.09 4.98 22.48
N VAL A 212 -31.31 3.98 23.33
CA VAL A 212 -32.65 3.52 23.71
C VAL A 212 -33.47 4.65 24.34
N TRP A 213 -32.86 5.39 25.27
CA TRP A 213 -33.52 6.50 25.96
C TRP A 213 -33.87 7.65 25.00
N HIS A 214 -32.97 8.02 24.09
CA HIS A 214 -33.18 9.04 23.07
C HIS A 214 -34.36 8.70 22.16
N HIS A 215 -34.42 7.46 21.64
CA HIS A 215 -35.51 7.02 20.77
C HIS A 215 -36.87 7.03 21.47
N LEU A 216 -36.93 6.63 22.75
CA LEU A 216 -38.16 6.70 23.56
C LEU A 216 -38.59 8.15 23.79
N ARG A 217 -37.65 9.05 24.06
CA ARG A 217 -37.91 10.48 24.24
C ARG A 217 -38.39 11.12 22.94
N CYS A 218 -37.78 10.80 21.80
CA CYS A 218 -38.22 11.25 20.47
C CYS A 218 -39.62 10.74 20.09
N ALA A 219 -40.09 9.65 20.68
CA ALA A 219 -41.44 9.13 20.53
C ALA A 219 -42.46 9.74 21.52
N GLY A 220 -42.06 10.76 22.29
CA GLY A 220 -42.92 11.44 23.25
C GLY A 220 -43.02 10.77 24.62
N GLY A 221 -42.22 9.72 24.88
CA GLY A 221 -42.19 9.04 26.16
C GLY A 221 -41.56 9.89 27.27
N ASN A 222 -42.40 10.51 28.10
CA ASN A 222 -41.99 11.18 29.35
C ASN A 222 -42.28 10.23 30.55
N ASP A 223 -41.52 9.14 30.68
CA ASP A 223 -41.58 8.15 31.78
C ASP A 223 -42.63 7.02 31.70
N GLY A 224 -43.28 6.81 30.54
CA GLY A 224 -44.28 5.73 30.36
C GLY A 224 -43.72 4.30 30.26
N VAL A 225 -42.45 4.16 29.87
CA VAL A 225 -41.71 2.89 29.81
C VAL A 225 -40.42 3.07 30.59
N ASN A 226 -40.15 2.17 31.54
CA ASN A 226 -38.90 2.19 32.28
C ASN A 226 -38.10 0.90 32.03
N PHE A 227 -36.84 1.06 31.62
CA PHE A 227 -35.91 -0.05 31.44
C PHE A 227 -35.05 -0.17 32.71
N ALA A 228 -35.05 -1.35 33.32
CA ALA A 228 -34.15 -1.60 34.45
C ALA A 228 -32.68 -1.47 34.00
N ARG A 229 -31.79 -1.11 34.92
CA ARG A 229 -30.35 -0.97 34.62
C ARG A 229 -29.76 -2.27 34.08
N GLU A 230 -30.20 -3.40 34.63
CA GLU A 230 -29.84 -4.75 34.22
C GLU A 230 -30.40 -5.09 32.83
N ALA A 231 -31.56 -4.54 32.47
CA ALA A 231 -32.14 -4.71 31.15
C ALA A 231 -31.28 -4.01 30.07
N HIS A 232 -30.80 -2.79 30.31
CA HIS A 232 -29.88 -2.10 29.38
C HIS A 232 -28.59 -2.89 29.11
N ARG A 233 -28.01 -3.47 30.17
CA ARG A 233 -26.84 -4.36 30.06
C ARG A 233 -27.11 -5.57 29.20
N LEU A 234 -28.23 -6.24 29.42
CA LEU A 234 -28.61 -7.42 28.65
C LEU A 234 -28.95 -7.05 27.20
N ILE A 235 -29.59 -5.92 26.96
CA ILE A 235 -29.86 -5.41 25.60
C ILE A 235 -28.54 -5.21 24.85
N HIS A 236 -27.54 -4.56 25.46
CA HIS A 236 -26.22 -4.44 24.83
C HIS A 236 -25.59 -5.81 24.59
N ARG A 237 -25.61 -6.70 25.58
CA ARG A 237 -25.02 -8.04 25.47
C ARG A 237 -25.66 -8.88 24.36
N TYR A 238 -26.97 -8.84 24.17
CA TYR A 238 -27.63 -9.61 23.10
C TYR A 238 -27.55 -8.92 21.72
N SER A 239 -27.43 -7.60 21.68
CA SER A 239 -27.35 -6.84 20.42
C SER A 239 -25.93 -6.61 19.91
N GLY A 240 -24.90 -6.80 20.75
CA GLY A 240 -23.52 -6.43 20.45
C GLY A 240 -23.32 -4.91 20.26
N GLY A 241 -24.30 -4.08 20.61
CA GLY A 241 -24.24 -2.63 20.37
C GLY A 241 -24.60 -2.20 18.94
N THR A 242 -25.15 -3.11 18.12
CA THR A 242 -25.55 -2.79 16.73
C THR A 242 -26.95 -2.16 16.71
N PRO A 243 -27.12 -0.95 16.13
CA PRO A 243 -28.40 -0.22 16.09
C PRO A 243 -29.58 -1.04 15.57
N GLU A 244 -29.41 -1.79 14.48
CA GLU A 244 -30.49 -2.62 13.91
C GLU A 244 -30.99 -3.70 14.89
N LEU A 245 -30.05 -4.37 15.57
CA LEU A 245 -30.39 -5.40 16.56
C LEU A 245 -31.01 -4.79 17.81
N ILE A 246 -30.51 -3.64 18.26
CA ILE A 246 -31.10 -2.89 19.38
C ILE A 246 -32.56 -2.53 19.05
N ASN A 247 -32.81 -1.98 17.86
CA ASN A 247 -34.16 -1.58 17.44
C ASN A 247 -35.13 -2.76 17.36
N ARG A 248 -34.69 -3.87 16.78
CA ARG A 248 -35.50 -5.10 16.69
C ARG A 248 -35.82 -5.62 18.09
N LEU A 249 -34.79 -5.84 18.90
CA LEU A 249 -34.94 -6.38 20.25
C LEU A 249 -35.83 -5.47 21.10
N CYS A 250 -35.64 -4.15 21.07
CA CYS A 250 -36.46 -3.24 21.86
C CYS A 250 -37.92 -3.17 21.39
N ASN A 251 -38.21 -3.25 20.08
CA ASN A 251 -39.59 -3.36 19.59
C ASN A 251 -40.28 -4.62 20.14
N ASP A 252 -39.59 -5.75 20.16
CA ASP A 252 -40.12 -7.01 20.66
C ASP A 252 -40.28 -7.02 22.18
N LEU A 253 -39.35 -6.41 22.93
CA LEU A 253 -39.48 -6.22 24.37
C LEU A 253 -40.70 -5.39 24.71
N LEU A 254 -40.94 -4.33 23.94
CA LEU A 254 -42.06 -3.44 24.13
C LEU A 254 -43.40 -4.12 23.82
N ALA A 255 -43.46 -4.95 22.77
CA ALA A 255 -44.62 -5.78 22.46
C ALA A 255 -44.90 -6.83 23.55
N GLU A 256 -43.86 -7.48 24.08
CA GLU A 256 -43.99 -8.47 25.15
C GLU A 256 -44.37 -7.82 26.48
N ALA A 257 -43.82 -6.65 26.79
CA ALA A 257 -44.18 -5.87 27.98
C ALA A 257 -45.65 -5.43 27.93
N PHE A 258 -46.17 -5.05 26.75
CA PHE A 258 -47.59 -4.77 26.55
C PHE A 258 -48.46 -6.01 26.76
N ARG A 259 -48.04 -7.17 26.25
CA ARG A 259 -48.73 -8.45 26.46
C ARG A 259 -48.84 -8.84 27.94
N LEU A 260 -47.82 -8.47 28.72
CA LEU A 260 -47.75 -8.70 30.17
C LEU A 260 -48.32 -7.53 30.99
N GLU A 261 -48.88 -6.50 30.34
CA GLU A 261 -49.37 -5.26 30.96
C GLU A 261 -48.37 -4.60 31.91
N SER A 262 -47.07 -4.78 31.66
CA SER A 262 -45.99 -4.22 32.47
C SER A 262 -45.41 -2.96 31.83
N ARG A 263 -45.25 -1.91 32.63
CA ARG A 263 -44.54 -0.68 32.23
C ARG A 263 -43.03 -0.70 32.52
N VAL A 264 -42.57 -1.75 33.20
CA VAL A 264 -41.15 -1.94 33.55
C VAL A 264 -40.60 -3.15 32.81
N ILE A 265 -39.55 -2.92 32.03
CA ILE A 265 -38.81 -3.96 31.32
C ILE A 265 -37.70 -4.45 32.24
N THR A 266 -37.89 -5.67 32.77
CA THR A 266 -36.96 -6.36 33.66
C THR A 266 -36.05 -7.31 32.87
N ASP A 267 -34.97 -7.75 33.50
CA ASP A 267 -34.01 -8.72 32.96
C ASP A 267 -34.66 -10.03 32.50
N LYS A 268 -35.71 -10.49 33.22
CA LYS A 268 -36.47 -11.70 32.88
C LYS A 268 -37.18 -11.58 31.53
N ILE A 269 -37.79 -10.43 31.26
CA ILE A 269 -38.47 -10.16 29.97
C ILE A 269 -37.42 -10.12 28.85
N VAL A 270 -36.26 -9.50 29.11
CA VAL A 270 -35.17 -9.45 28.14
C VAL A 270 -34.66 -10.85 27.77
N ARG A 271 -34.41 -11.70 28.76
CA ARG A 271 -33.98 -13.09 28.52
C ARG A 271 -35.04 -13.92 27.80
N ALA A 272 -36.31 -13.75 28.16
CA ALA A 272 -37.41 -14.48 27.51
C ALA A 272 -37.52 -14.13 26.01
N VAL A 273 -37.45 -12.84 25.66
CA VAL A 273 -37.49 -12.38 24.27
C VAL A 273 -36.23 -12.77 23.51
N ALA A 274 -35.04 -12.62 24.11
CA ALA A 274 -33.78 -13.02 23.50
C ALA A 274 -33.74 -14.54 23.18
N ASN A 275 -34.23 -15.38 24.11
CA ASN A 275 -34.33 -16.83 23.90
C ASN A 275 -35.35 -17.17 22.79
N LYS A 276 -36.49 -16.48 22.75
CA LYS A 276 -37.50 -16.65 21.69
C LYS A 276 -36.92 -16.33 20.30
N GLN A 277 -36.01 -15.36 20.22
CA GLN A 277 -35.31 -14.97 18.99
C GLN A 277 -34.05 -15.81 18.71
N ARG A 278 -33.69 -16.75 19.60
CA ARG A 278 -32.45 -17.53 19.52
C ARG A 278 -31.19 -16.66 19.40
N LEU A 279 -31.19 -15.47 20.02
CA LEU A 279 -30.04 -14.59 20.04
C LEU A 279 -29.00 -15.13 21.04
N LEU A 280 -27.78 -15.35 20.56
CA LEU A 280 -26.65 -15.68 21.43
C LEU A 280 -26.12 -14.40 22.07
N PRO A 281 -25.72 -14.43 23.36
CA PRO A 281 -25.09 -13.28 24.00
C PRO A 281 -23.75 -12.99 23.31
N TYR A 282 -23.57 -11.76 22.84
CA TYR A 282 -22.31 -11.25 22.34
C TYR A 282 -21.26 -11.33 23.46
N VAL A 283 -20.20 -12.11 23.22
CA VAL A 283 -19.11 -12.31 24.17
C VAL A 283 -18.07 -11.23 23.90
N VAL A 284 -18.03 -10.20 24.75
CA VAL A 284 -16.89 -9.30 24.79
C VAL A 284 -15.72 -10.09 25.38
N PRO A 285 -14.53 -10.13 24.73
CA PRO A 285 -13.34 -10.72 25.35
C PRO A 285 -13.07 -9.97 26.66
N MET A 286 -13.24 -10.68 27.78
CA MET A 286 -13.11 -10.10 29.11
C MET A 286 -11.66 -9.69 29.36
N HIS A 287 -11.43 -8.40 29.60
CA HIS A 287 -10.21 -7.92 30.22
C HIS A 287 -10.06 -8.56 31.60
N GLY A 288 -8.95 -9.26 31.80
CA GLY A 288 -8.69 -10.07 32.97
C GLY A 288 -8.76 -9.27 34.28
N ARG A 289 -9.76 -9.59 35.10
CA ARG A 289 -9.68 -9.57 36.57
C ARG A 289 -10.59 -10.62 37.16
N GLY A 290 -9.98 -11.68 37.70
CA GLY A 290 -10.50 -12.47 38.81
C GLY A 290 -11.73 -13.33 38.53
N ARG A 291 -11.55 -14.65 38.63
CA ARG A 291 -12.62 -15.66 38.74
C ARG A 291 -13.83 -15.14 39.53
N ARG A 292 -15.00 -15.13 38.91
CA ARG A 292 -16.28 -15.29 39.63
C ARG A 292 -17.04 -16.45 39.00
N ARG A 293 -17.67 -17.22 39.90
CA ARG A 293 -18.50 -18.39 39.68
C ARG A 293 -19.42 -18.19 38.48
N THR A 294 -19.45 -19.20 37.60
CA THR A 294 -20.60 -19.47 36.74
C THR A 294 -21.84 -19.62 37.62
N ASP A 295 -22.91 -18.90 37.31
CA ASP A 295 -24.22 -19.03 37.97
C ASP A 295 -24.69 -20.50 37.92
N PRO A 296 -25.22 -21.09 39.02
CA PRO A 296 -25.63 -22.49 39.06
C PRO A 296 -27.08 -22.76 38.63
N ASP A 297 -27.83 -21.80 38.09
CA ASP A 297 -29.29 -21.95 37.94
C ASP A 297 -29.72 -22.28 36.50
N PHE A 298 -29.21 -23.40 36.00
CA PHE A 298 -29.82 -24.17 34.91
C PHE A 298 -30.17 -25.55 35.49
N GLU A 299 -31.31 -25.64 36.18
CA GLU A 299 -31.92 -26.92 36.54
C GLU A 299 -33.41 -26.93 36.18
N ASP A 300 -33.83 -28.13 35.80
CA ASP A 300 -35.06 -28.52 35.14
C ASP A 300 -36.32 -28.22 35.95
N ALA A 301 -37.38 -27.80 35.24
CA ALA A 301 -38.70 -27.65 35.80
C ALA A 301 -39.44 -28.99 35.77
N GLU A 302 -39.46 -29.72 36.88
CA GLU A 302 -40.32 -30.90 37.05
C GLU A 302 -40.89 -31.05 38.49
N LEU A 303 -42.20 -31.32 38.52
CA LEU A 303 -43.08 -31.89 39.58
C LEU A 303 -43.40 -31.11 40.88
N LEU A 304 -44.69 -30.74 40.99
CA LEU A 304 -45.46 -30.71 42.24
C LEU A 304 -46.41 -31.92 42.26
N PRO A 305 -46.49 -32.71 43.35
CA PRO A 305 -47.61 -33.62 43.57
C PRO A 305 -48.59 -33.08 44.64
N ASP A 306 -49.88 -33.22 44.34
CA ASP A 306 -51.01 -32.95 45.23
C ASP A 306 -51.07 -33.95 46.39
N THR A 307 -51.28 -33.43 47.60
CA THR A 307 -51.57 -34.20 48.83
C THR A 307 -53.08 -34.24 49.06
N GLU A 308 -53.69 -35.43 49.00
CA GLU A 308 -55.03 -35.68 49.54
C GLU A 308 -54.93 -36.44 50.89
N GLU A 309 -55.59 -35.87 51.89
CA GLU A 309 -55.79 -36.42 53.23
C GLU A 309 -56.71 -37.65 53.22
N ARG A 310 -56.39 -38.68 54.00
CA ARG A 310 -57.38 -39.69 54.40
C ARG A 310 -57.21 -40.08 55.86
N ILE A 311 -58.27 -39.79 56.61
CA ILE A 311 -58.44 -39.93 58.06
C ILE A 311 -58.43 -41.42 58.48
N GLU A 312 -57.57 -41.76 59.44
CA GLU A 312 -57.63 -42.99 60.22
C GLU A 312 -58.47 -42.80 61.49
N THR A 313 -59.46 -43.66 61.70
CA THR A 313 -60.12 -43.93 62.99
C THR A 313 -60.53 -45.41 62.94
N GLY A 314 -60.29 -46.31 63.88
CA GLY A 314 -59.95 -46.23 65.30
C GLY A 314 -60.65 -47.43 65.96
N SER A 315 -59.91 -48.48 66.28
CA SER A 315 -60.43 -49.70 66.92
C SER A 315 -60.79 -49.48 68.38
N SER A 316 -61.93 -49.98 68.87
CA SER A 316 -62.08 -50.35 70.28
C SER A 316 -63.21 -51.36 70.52
N THR A 317 -62.90 -52.40 71.30
CA THR A 317 -63.81 -53.35 71.95
C THR A 317 -64.33 -52.78 73.27
N PRO A 318 -65.41 -53.31 73.86
CA PRO A 318 -65.30 -53.71 75.27
C PRO A 318 -66.16 -54.91 75.76
N LYS A 319 -65.83 -55.34 76.98
CA LYS A 319 -66.22 -56.49 77.82
C LYS A 319 -67.63 -56.44 78.47
N LYS A 320 -68.11 -57.64 78.90
CA LYS A 320 -69.13 -57.99 79.95
C LYS A 320 -68.66 -57.62 81.40
N PRO A 321 -69.40 -57.90 82.52
CA PRO A 321 -70.83 -57.93 82.93
C PRO A 321 -71.08 -57.08 84.22
N PRO A 322 -72.21 -57.21 84.99
CA PRO A 322 -72.18 -58.04 86.23
C PRO A 322 -73.52 -58.66 86.73
N ASP A 323 -73.39 -59.50 87.78
CA ASP A 323 -74.36 -60.27 88.61
C ASP A 323 -75.37 -59.43 89.44
N GLN A 324 -76.51 -60.05 89.82
CA GLN A 324 -76.87 -60.34 91.24
C GLN A 324 -78.19 -61.12 91.41
N SER A 325 -78.26 -61.79 92.55
CA SER A 325 -79.15 -62.89 92.97
C SER A 325 -80.38 -62.45 93.77
N ASP A 326 -81.13 -63.48 94.20
CA ASP A 326 -82.09 -63.56 95.31
C ASP A 326 -83.56 -63.58 94.86
N ALA A 327 -84.51 -64.33 95.42
CA ALA A 327 -84.61 -65.55 96.22
C ALA A 327 -86.12 -65.65 96.60
N GLN A 328 -86.59 -66.86 96.93
CA GLN A 328 -87.77 -67.16 97.76
C GLN A 328 -89.13 -67.48 97.09
N THR A 329 -89.48 -68.74 97.36
CA THR A 329 -90.74 -69.48 97.28
C THR A 329 -91.79 -69.02 98.28
N ALA A 330 -93.09 -69.08 97.92
CA ALA A 330 -94.18 -69.34 98.87
C ALA A 330 -95.47 -69.79 98.17
N ASP A 331 -95.89 -71.00 98.54
CA ASP A 331 -97.23 -71.61 98.64
C ASP A 331 -98.33 -71.39 97.58
N ALA A 332 -98.85 -72.54 97.14
CA ALA A 332 -99.94 -72.74 96.20
C ALA A 332 -101.28 -72.94 96.94
N ASP A 333 -102.31 -72.22 96.50
CA ASP A 333 -103.71 -72.38 96.93
C ASP A 333 -104.52 -73.08 95.80
N PRO A 334 -105.21 -74.22 96.03
CA PRO A 334 -105.70 -75.11 94.96
C PRO A 334 -106.94 -74.63 94.18
N GLY A 335 -107.51 -73.46 94.51
CA GLY A 335 -108.67 -72.89 93.78
C GLY A 335 -108.31 -72.05 92.56
N HIS A 336 -107.06 -71.55 92.50
CA HIS A 336 -106.62 -70.58 91.48
C HIS A 336 -106.06 -71.23 90.20
N LEU A 337 -105.83 -72.55 90.22
CA LEU A 337 -105.25 -73.32 89.11
C LEU A 337 -106.27 -73.62 88.01
N GLN A 338 -107.56 -73.82 88.32
CA GLN A 338 -108.58 -74.12 87.30
C GLN A 338 -108.96 -72.90 86.45
N GLN A 339 -108.94 -71.69 87.02
CA GLN A 339 -109.09 -70.44 86.24
C GLN A 339 -107.83 -70.10 85.42
N ARG A 340 -106.63 -70.40 85.95
CA ARG A 340 -105.37 -70.24 85.19
C ARG A 340 -105.25 -71.20 84.03
N ILE A 341 -105.73 -72.44 84.14
CA ILE A 341 -105.71 -73.41 83.02
C ILE A 341 -106.64 -72.96 81.89
N ALA A 342 -107.83 -72.40 82.20
CA ALA A 342 -108.73 -71.86 81.19
C ALA A 342 -108.16 -70.60 80.51
N ALA A 343 -107.59 -69.67 81.29
CA ALA A 343 -106.93 -68.48 80.75
C ALA A 343 -105.68 -68.81 79.93
N LEU A 344 -104.89 -69.82 80.34
CA LEU A 344 -103.74 -70.31 79.59
C LEU A 344 -104.17 -71.03 78.30
N ALA A 345 -105.29 -71.73 78.29
CA ALA A 345 -105.81 -72.37 77.08
C ALA A 345 -106.24 -71.34 76.01
N GLU A 346 -106.80 -70.21 76.45
CA GLU A 346 -107.15 -69.09 75.57
C GLU A 346 -105.88 -68.37 75.06
N GLN A 347 -104.91 -68.11 75.94
CA GLN A 347 -103.60 -67.56 75.55
C GLN A 347 -102.83 -68.46 74.58
N VAL A 348 -102.92 -69.79 74.71
CA VAL A 348 -102.29 -70.73 73.78
C VAL A 348 -102.96 -70.64 72.40
N LYS A 349 -104.26 -70.38 72.34
CA LYS A 349 -105.01 -70.22 71.09
C LYS A 349 -104.64 -68.93 70.36
N ASP A 350 -104.50 -67.83 71.11
CA ASP A 350 -104.02 -66.55 70.59
C ASP A 350 -102.56 -66.65 70.13
N LEU A 351 -101.70 -67.29 70.91
CA LEU A 351 -100.30 -67.54 70.52
C LEU A 351 -100.17 -68.46 69.31
N GLN A 352 -101.10 -69.41 69.11
CA GLN A 352 -101.16 -70.24 67.92
C GLN A 352 -101.59 -69.43 66.68
N ALA A 353 -102.51 -68.47 66.84
CA ALA A 353 -102.90 -67.55 65.77
C ALA A 353 -101.75 -66.59 65.41
N ASP A 354 -101.07 -66.01 66.41
CA ASP A 354 -99.91 -65.15 66.21
C ASP A 354 -98.75 -65.90 65.57
N LYS A 355 -98.49 -67.15 65.96
CA LYS A 355 -97.49 -68.01 65.31
C LYS A 355 -97.80 -68.21 63.82
N LEU A 356 -99.07 -68.41 63.46
CA LEU A 356 -99.48 -68.59 62.07
C LEU A 356 -99.29 -67.30 61.25
N ARG A 357 -99.56 -66.14 61.86
CA ARG A 357 -99.33 -64.83 61.24
C ARG A 357 -97.84 -64.55 61.02
N VAL A 358 -97.00 -64.80 62.03
CA VAL A 358 -95.55 -64.64 61.91
C VAL A 358 -94.97 -65.59 60.86
N LEU A 359 -95.47 -66.82 60.76
CA LEU A 359 -95.03 -67.75 59.71
C LEU A 359 -95.41 -67.29 58.31
N GLN A 360 -96.54 -66.61 58.14
CA GLN A 360 -96.92 -65.98 56.87
C GLN A 360 -96.02 -64.78 56.54
N GLU A 361 -95.77 -63.88 57.50
CA GLU A 361 -94.85 -62.74 57.32
C GLU A 361 -93.42 -63.21 56.99
N VAL A 362 -92.96 -64.31 57.61
CA VAL A 362 -91.66 -64.94 57.30
C VAL A 362 -91.66 -65.58 55.91
N ALA A 363 -92.76 -66.16 55.46
CA ALA A 363 -92.87 -66.72 54.11
C ALA A 363 -92.79 -65.62 53.04
N GLU A 364 -93.52 -64.52 53.23
CA GLU A 364 -93.47 -63.33 52.34
C GLU A 364 -92.06 -62.73 52.30
N ARG A 365 -91.42 -62.54 53.47
CA ARG A 365 -90.04 -62.05 53.54
C ARG A 365 -89.02 -62.98 52.87
N ASN A 366 -89.23 -64.29 52.91
CA ASN A 366 -88.36 -65.25 52.24
C ASN A 366 -88.51 -65.20 50.72
N GLU A 367 -89.69 -64.85 50.21
CA GLU A 367 -89.93 -64.62 48.78
C GLU A 367 -89.22 -63.34 48.30
N GLU A 368 -89.34 -62.23 49.05
CA GLU A 368 -88.59 -60.98 48.79
C GLU A 368 -87.06 -61.20 48.81
N ILE A 369 -86.54 -61.97 49.77
CA ILE A 369 -85.12 -62.33 49.82
C ILE A 369 -84.72 -63.18 48.61
N GLY A 370 -85.62 -64.02 48.10
CA GLY A 370 -85.40 -64.80 46.88
C GLY A 370 -85.26 -63.91 45.65
N GLU A 371 -86.12 -62.91 45.49
CA GLU A 371 -86.05 -61.96 44.39
C GLU A 371 -84.76 -61.12 44.44
N LEU A 372 -84.40 -60.59 45.60
CA LEU A 372 -83.17 -59.81 45.78
C LEU A 372 -81.90 -60.63 45.52
N ARG A 373 -81.91 -61.93 45.83
CA ARG A 373 -80.79 -62.84 45.50
C ARG A 373 -80.65 -63.02 44.00
N ASN A 374 -81.76 -63.21 43.28
CA ASN A 374 -81.72 -63.32 41.82
C ASN A 374 -81.20 -62.02 41.16
N GLU A 375 -81.59 -60.86 41.70
CA GLU A 375 -81.09 -59.57 41.21
C GLU A 375 -79.60 -59.38 41.50
N LEU A 376 -79.14 -59.82 42.69
CA LEU A 376 -77.72 -59.82 43.03
C LEU A 376 -76.91 -60.74 42.10
N ASP A 377 -77.40 -61.95 41.84
CA ASP A 377 -76.76 -62.91 40.93
C ASP A 377 -76.66 -62.35 39.51
N ALA A 378 -77.72 -61.69 39.02
CA ALA A 378 -77.72 -61.00 37.73
C ALA A 378 -76.69 -59.85 37.68
N LYS A 379 -76.59 -59.06 38.75
CA LYS A 379 -75.60 -57.98 38.85
C LYS A 379 -74.17 -58.49 38.97
N THR A 380 -73.94 -59.61 39.65
CA THR A 380 -72.61 -60.25 39.69
C THR A 380 -72.18 -60.75 38.31
N ALA A 381 -73.09 -61.32 37.52
CA ALA A 381 -72.79 -61.73 36.15
C ALA A 381 -72.44 -60.53 35.23
N GLU A 382 -73.09 -59.38 35.43
CA GLU A 382 -72.76 -58.14 34.72
C GLU A 382 -71.35 -57.63 35.06
N VAL A 383 -70.96 -57.68 36.34
CA VAL A 383 -69.60 -57.32 36.79
C VAL A 383 -68.55 -58.27 36.23
N GLU A 384 -68.81 -59.58 36.19
CA GLU A 384 -67.91 -60.55 35.57
C GLU A 384 -67.71 -60.25 34.08
N SER A 385 -68.78 -59.88 33.36
CA SER A 385 -68.70 -59.49 31.95
C SER A 385 -67.84 -58.23 31.74
N LEU A 386 -68.03 -57.21 32.58
CA LEU A 386 -67.23 -55.98 32.52
C LEU A 386 -65.76 -56.21 32.87
N ASN A 387 -65.47 -57.08 33.83
CA ASN A 387 -64.10 -57.45 34.17
C ASN A 387 -63.40 -58.18 33.01
N GLU A 388 -64.10 -59.05 32.29
CA GLU A 388 -63.56 -59.70 31.10
C GLU A 388 -63.31 -58.69 29.94
N GLN A 389 -64.16 -57.66 29.81
CA GLN A 389 -63.91 -56.56 28.85
C GLN A 389 -62.68 -55.73 29.25
N ASN A 390 -62.53 -55.39 30.53
CA ASN A 390 -61.35 -54.66 31.02
C ASN A 390 -60.06 -55.45 30.83
N ARG A 391 -60.10 -56.78 31.03
CA ARG A 391 -58.95 -57.66 30.76
C ARG A 391 -58.52 -57.59 29.30
N LYS A 392 -59.46 -57.64 28.36
CA LYS A 392 -59.18 -57.51 26.92
C LYS A 392 -58.62 -56.14 26.56
N LEU A 393 -59.14 -55.07 27.17
CA LEU A 393 -58.61 -53.72 26.96
C LEU A 393 -57.18 -53.59 27.49
N GLN A 394 -56.88 -54.15 28.66
CA GLN A 394 -55.52 -54.18 29.20
C GLN A 394 -54.56 -54.93 28.26
N GLU A 395 -54.94 -56.09 27.73
CA GLU A 395 -54.14 -56.81 26.73
C GLU A 395 -53.87 -55.96 25.47
N THR A 396 -54.83 -55.14 25.02
CA THR A 396 -54.62 -54.24 23.88
C THR A 396 -53.70 -53.06 24.20
N VAL A 397 -53.79 -52.51 25.42
CA VAL A 397 -52.93 -51.41 25.88
C VAL A 397 -51.48 -51.89 25.99
N ASP A 398 -51.25 -53.06 26.59
CA ASP A 398 -49.91 -53.68 26.66
C ASP A 398 -49.33 -53.92 25.25
N GLY A 399 -50.18 -54.33 24.29
CA GLY A 399 -49.82 -54.48 22.88
C GLY A 399 -49.44 -53.15 22.21
N LEU A 400 -50.12 -52.05 22.52
CA LEU A 400 -49.80 -50.72 22.00
C LEU A 400 -48.54 -50.14 22.64
N GLU A 401 -48.32 -50.35 23.94
CA GLU A 401 -47.09 -49.92 24.63
C GLU A 401 -45.85 -50.62 24.08
N THR A 402 -45.95 -51.91 23.77
CA THR A 402 -44.84 -52.64 23.13
C THR A 402 -44.55 -52.14 21.72
N GLN A 403 -45.58 -51.77 20.95
CA GLN A 403 -45.41 -51.11 19.64
C GLN A 403 -44.79 -49.71 19.76
N LEU A 404 -45.18 -48.94 20.78
CA LEU A 404 -44.63 -47.61 21.04
C LEU A 404 -43.14 -47.69 21.39
N LYS A 405 -42.75 -48.60 22.29
CA LYS A 405 -41.34 -48.86 22.63
C LYS A 405 -40.52 -49.28 21.42
N ALA A 406 -41.10 -50.06 20.50
CA ALA A 406 -40.45 -50.43 19.25
C ALA A 406 -40.34 -49.25 18.26
N ALA A 407 -41.29 -48.31 18.26
CA ALA A 407 -41.22 -47.08 17.47
C ALA A 407 -40.17 -46.11 18.02
N ASP A 408 -40.06 -45.96 19.35
CA ASP A 408 -39.04 -45.14 20.01
C ASP A 408 -37.62 -45.67 19.72
N ALA A 409 -37.44 -46.99 19.71
CA ALA A 409 -36.18 -47.60 19.32
C ALA A 409 -35.78 -47.25 17.86
N ARG A 410 -36.75 -47.20 16.94
CA ARG A 410 -36.51 -46.77 15.55
C ARG A 410 -36.21 -45.27 15.44
N ALA A 411 -36.76 -44.44 16.33
CA ALA A 411 -36.47 -43.01 16.37
C ALA A 411 -35.01 -42.74 16.78
N VAL A 412 -34.44 -43.57 17.66
CA VAL A 412 -33.00 -43.52 18.02
C VAL A 412 -32.11 -43.83 16.81
N ASP A 413 -32.49 -44.81 15.99
CA ASP A 413 -31.77 -45.13 14.75
C ASP A 413 -31.85 -43.98 13.73
N ILE A 414 -33.01 -43.34 13.58
CA ILE A 414 -33.19 -42.15 12.72
C ILE A 414 -32.30 -40.99 13.20
N ALA A 415 -32.25 -40.73 14.51
CA ALA A 415 -31.41 -39.68 15.08
C ALA A 415 -29.90 -39.97 14.91
N SER A 416 -29.50 -41.23 14.77
CA SER A 416 -28.12 -41.60 14.43
C SER A 416 -27.79 -41.35 12.96
N LEU A 417 -28.75 -41.63 12.06
CA LEU A 417 -28.62 -41.36 10.63
C LEU A 417 -28.63 -39.86 10.32
N GLU A 418 -29.42 -39.06 11.04
CA GLU A 418 -29.42 -37.60 10.93
C GLU A 418 -28.10 -36.98 11.37
N ARG A 419 -27.47 -37.51 12.44
CA ARG A 419 -26.12 -37.08 12.86
C ARG A 419 -25.06 -37.43 11.83
N ASN A 420 -25.13 -38.61 11.22
CA ASN A 420 -24.21 -39.00 10.15
C ASN A 420 -24.43 -38.16 8.88
N ALA A 421 -25.68 -37.83 8.55
CA ALA A 421 -26.00 -36.93 7.44
C ALA A 421 -25.48 -35.50 7.68
N ALA A 422 -25.57 -35.00 8.92
CA ALA A 422 -25.01 -33.69 9.28
C ALA A 422 -23.48 -33.66 9.21
N LEU A 423 -22.79 -34.74 9.63
CA LEU A 423 -21.35 -34.89 9.49
C LEU A 423 -20.93 -34.93 8.01
N LEU A 424 -21.63 -35.70 7.18
CA LEU A 424 -21.36 -35.73 5.73
C LEU A 424 -21.67 -34.39 5.05
N GLN A 425 -22.70 -33.65 5.49
CA GLN A 425 -22.96 -32.29 5.00
C GLN A 425 -21.87 -31.31 5.41
N TYR A 426 -21.29 -31.46 6.60
CA TYR A 426 -20.14 -30.67 7.04
C TYR A 426 -18.87 -30.99 6.24
N GLU A 427 -18.59 -32.26 5.97
CA GLU A 427 -17.47 -32.68 5.12
C GLU A 427 -17.63 -32.23 3.66
N VAL A 428 -18.84 -32.32 3.10
CA VAL A 428 -19.15 -31.81 1.76
C VAL A 428 -19.07 -30.28 1.72
N GLY A 429 -19.50 -29.60 2.79
CA GLY A 429 -19.34 -28.15 2.94
C GLY A 429 -17.88 -27.73 3.05
N GLY A 430 -17.06 -28.49 3.77
CA GLY A 430 -15.60 -28.29 3.84
C GLY A 430 -14.93 -28.50 2.49
N LYS A 431 -15.27 -29.58 1.78
CA LYS A 431 -14.82 -29.86 0.41
C LYS A 431 -15.28 -28.80 -0.59
N ALA A 432 -16.49 -28.27 -0.46
CA ALA A 432 -16.99 -27.17 -1.28
C ALA A 432 -16.22 -25.87 -0.99
N GLY A 433 -15.90 -25.59 0.28
CA GLY A 433 -15.05 -24.47 0.67
C GLY A 433 -13.61 -24.58 0.16
N GLU A 434 -13.02 -25.78 0.18
CA GLU A 434 -11.73 -26.06 -0.47
C GLU A 434 -11.80 -25.80 -1.99
N LEU A 435 -12.92 -26.16 -2.63
CA LEU A 435 -13.11 -25.98 -4.06
C LEU A 435 -13.34 -24.51 -4.44
N ASP A 436 -14.07 -23.77 -3.62
CA ASP A 436 -14.26 -22.32 -3.73
C ASP A 436 -12.94 -21.58 -3.51
N ALA A 437 -12.11 -22.01 -2.54
CA ALA A 437 -10.78 -21.47 -2.31
C ALA A 437 -9.85 -21.71 -3.50
N VAL A 438 -9.84 -22.93 -4.05
CA VAL A 438 -9.06 -23.25 -5.26
C VAL A 438 -9.59 -22.49 -6.48
N GLN A 439 -10.89 -22.25 -6.61
CA GLN A 439 -11.45 -21.40 -7.67
C GLN A 439 -11.06 -19.93 -7.51
N LEU A 440 -10.98 -19.43 -6.27
CA LEU A 440 -10.51 -18.08 -5.97
C LEU A 440 -9.03 -17.92 -6.31
N GLU A 441 -8.20 -18.90 -5.92
CA GLU A 441 -6.78 -18.93 -6.28
C GLU A 441 -6.58 -19.01 -7.79
N LEU A 442 -7.34 -19.85 -8.50
CA LEU A 442 -7.30 -19.95 -9.95
C LEU A 442 -7.74 -18.64 -10.63
N GLY A 443 -8.72 -17.94 -10.06
CA GLY A 443 -9.15 -16.61 -10.49
C GLY A 443 -8.04 -15.58 -10.33
N SER A 444 -7.41 -15.52 -9.14
CA SER A 444 -6.29 -14.61 -8.88
C SER A 444 -5.09 -14.89 -9.78
N ALA A 445 -4.75 -16.17 -10.00
CA ALA A 445 -3.67 -16.56 -10.89
C ALA A 445 -3.99 -16.20 -12.35
N SER A 446 -5.26 -16.24 -12.76
CA SER A 446 -5.69 -15.81 -14.10
C SER A 446 -5.60 -14.30 -14.28
N GLU A 447 -6.00 -13.53 -13.26
CA GLU A 447 -5.88 -12.06 -13.27
C GLU A 447 -4.42 -11.60 -13.24
N GLU A 448 -3.57 -12.28 -12.47
CA GLU A 448 -2.12 -12.05 -12.50
C GLU A 448 -1.53 -12.37 -13.89
N LEU A 449 -1.99 -13.44 -14.53
CA LEU A 449 -1.55 -13.78 -15.89
C LEU A 449 -1.98 -12.71 -16.90
N GLU A 450 -3.21 -12.20 -16.80
CA GLU A 450 -3.69 -11.11 -17.65
C GLU A 450 -2.91 -9.81 -17.43
N SER A 451 -2.62 -9.46 -16.17
CA SER A 451 -1.78 -8.32 -15.81
C SER A 451 -0.36 -8.46 -16.37
N VAL A 452 0.27 -9.62 -16.17
CA VAL A 452 1.61 -9.90 -16.70
C VAL A 452 1.60 -9.87 -18.23
N THR A 453 0.55 -10.35 -18.90
CA THR A 453 0.44 -10.24 -20.36
C THR A 453 0.31 -8.80 -20.84
N ALA A 454 -0.45 -7.95 -20.14
CA ALA A 454 -0.58 -6.54 -20.45
C ALA A 454 0.75 -5.77 -20.25
N GLU A 455 1.48 -6.08 -19.17
CA GLU A 455 2.83 -5.56 -18.95
C GLU A 455 3.81 -6.02 -20.03
N LEU A 456 3.72 -7.27 -20.49
CA LEU A 456 4.53 -7.80 -21.58
C LEU A 456 4.23 -7.12 -22.92
N GLU A 457 2.96 -6.81 -23.20
CA GLU A 457 2.55 -6.06 -24.40
C GLU A 457 3.01 -4.60 -24.36
N SER A 458 2.94 -3.96 -23.19
CA SER A 458 3.47 -2.61 -22.98
C SER A 458 4.99 -2.58 -23.15
N ALA A 459 5.72 -3.48 -22.48
CA ALA A 459 7.16 -3.59 -22.58
C ALA A 459 7.60 -3.92 -24.02
N ARG A 460 6.85 -4.77 -24.75
CA ARG A 460 7.09 -5.05 -26.16
C ARG A 460 6.92 -3.80 -27.02
N SER A 461 5.89 -3.00 -26.78
CA SER A 461 5.65 -1.75 -27.51
C SER A 461 6.78 -0.73 -27.28
N GLU A 462 7.28 -0.62 -26.04
CA GLU A 462 8.47 0.19 -25.72
C GLU A 462 9.74 -0.34 -26.40
N LEU A 463 9.90 -1.66 -26.47
CA LEU A 463 11.03 -2.30 -27.15
C LEU A 463 11.00 -2.04 -28.66
N GLU A 464 9.82 -2.13 -29.29
CA GLU A 464 9.63 -1.80 -30.71
C GLU A 464 9.93 -0.32 -31.00
N TRP A 465 9.49 0.59 -30.12
CA TRP A 465 9.79 2.02 -30.24
C TRP A 465 11.29 2.32 -30.07
N THR A 466 11.92 1.78 -29.02
CA THR A 466 13.36 1.98 -28.80
C THR A 466 14.20 1.37 -29.93
N GLN A 467 13.78 0.24 -30.50
CA GLN A 467 14.44 -0.38 -31.66
C GLN A 467 14.31 0.48 -32.93
N ALA A 468 13.16 1.12 -33.15
CA ALA A 468 12.97 2.08 -34.24
C ALA A 468 13.86 3.33 -34.06
N GLU A 469 13.97 3.85 -32.83
CA GLU A 469 14.84 4.99 -32.54
C GLU A 469 16.34 4.64 -32.69
N LEU A 470 16.74 3.43 -32.30
CA LEU A 470 18.10 2.92 -32.50
C LEU A 470 18.42 2.76 -33.99
N GLN A 471 17.47 2.29 -34.80
CA GLN A 471 17.62 2.25 -36.27
C GLN A 471 17.77 3.65 -36.87
N SER A 472 16.97 4.62 -36.43
CA SER A 472 17.09 6.02 -36.88
C SER A 472 18.45 6.62 -36.52
N ARG A 473 18.92 6.39 -35.29
CA ARG A 473 20.25 6.81 -34.84
C ARG A 473 21.37 6.13 -35.62
N ASN A 474 21.26 4.84 -35.93
CA ASN A 474 22.24 4.14 -36.75
C ASN A 474 22.30 4.71 -38.17
N GLN A 475 21.16 5.05 -38.77
CA GLN A 475 21.14 5.74 -40.08
C GLN A 475 21.82 7.12 -40.01
N ALA A 476 21.64 7.85 -38.91
CA ALA A 476 22.33 9.11 -38.67
C ALA A 476 23.84 8.92 -38.49
N PHE A 477 24.27 7.88 -37.76
CA PHE A 477 25.68 7.50 -37.63
C PHE A 477 26.28 7.11 -38.97
N ASP A 478 25.59 6.35 -39.82
CA ASP A 478 26.06 6.02 -41.16
C ASP A 478 26.25 7.26 -42.03
N LYS A 479 25.36 8.26 -41.89
CA LYS A 479 25.48 9.54 -42.59
C LYS A 479 26.70 10.32 -42.09
N LEU A 480 26.93 10.37 -40.78
CA LEU A 480 28.12 11.00 -40.18
C LEU A 480 29.40 10.29 -40.61
N THR A 481 29.42 8.95 -40.63
CA THR A 481 30.58 8.16 -41.08
C THR A 481 30.93 8.47 -42.53
N ARG A 482 29.95 8.63 -43.43
CA ARG A 482 30.20 9.07 -44.81
C ARG A 482 30.75 10.49 -44.86
N GLN A 483 30.22 11.41 -44.04
CA GLN A 483 30.75 12.78 -43.96
C GLN A 483 32.19 12.82 -43.45
N ILE A 484 32.54 11.97 -42.47
CA ILE A 484 33.91 11.82 -41.97
C ILE A 484 34.81 11.30 -43.08
N ALA A 485 34.40 10.27 -43.83
CA ALA A 485 35.16 9.75 -44.96
C ALA A 485 35.40 10.82 -46.06
N ASP A 486 34.38 11.62 -46.39
CA ASP A 486 34.52 12.74 -47.33
C ASP A 486 35.49 13.82 -46.82
N ILE A 487 35.50 14.08 -45.51
CA ILE A 487 36.42 15.03 -44.87
C ILE A 487 37.85 14.47 -44.88
N GLU A 488 38.04 13.20 -44.56
CA GLU A 488 39.35 12.52 -44.61
C GLU A 488 39.91 12.53 -46.03
N GLN A 489 39.09 12.25 -47.04
CA GLN A 489 39.51 12.35 -48.44
C GLN A 489 39.95 13.77 -48.80
N ARG A 490 39.15 14.79 -48.43
CA ARG A 490 39.52 16.20 -48.65
C ARG A 490 40.79 16.62 -47.90
N SER A 491 40.99 16.10 -46.68
CA SER A 491 42.21 16.33 -45.92
C SER A 491 43.42 15.75 -46.65
N GLY A 492 43.30 14.53 -47.20
CA GLY A 492 44.34 13.91 -48.01
C GLY A 492 44.63 14.68 -49.30
N GLU A 493 43.60 15.15 -50.00
CA GLU A 493 43.75 16.02 -51.19
C GLU A 493 44.49 17.32 -50.85
N LEU A 494 44.12 17.97 -49.74
CA LEU A 494 44.77 19.18 -49.25
C LEU A 494 46.22 18.92 -48.81
N GLU A 495 46.54 17.78 -48.19
CA GLU A 495 47.90 17.41 -47.82
C GLU A 495 48.81 17.24 -49.04
N VAL A 496 48.29 16.64 -50.13
CA VAL A 496 49.02 16.53 -51.40
C VAL A 496 49.26 17.91 -52.01
N GLU A 497 48.25 18.78 -52.06
CA GLU A 497 48.43 20.15 -52.55
C GLU A 497 49.42 20.96 -51.71
N LEU A 498 49.44 20.76 -50.38
CA LEU A 498 50.39 21.39 -49.47
C LEU A 498 51.81 20.88 -49.71
N GLY A 499 51.96 19.58 -49.99
CA GLY A 499 53.21 18.95 -50.40
C GLY A 499 53.76 19.52 -51.71
N GLU A 500 52.92 19.64 -52.75
CA GLU A 500 53.30 20.23 -54.04
C GLU A 500 53.72 21.70 -53.88
N LYS A 501 52.97 22.49 -53.09
CA LYS A 501 53.33 23.88 -52.79
C LYS A 501 54.61 23.99 -51.97
N ALA A 502 54.85 23.08 -51.02
CA ALA A 502 56.08 23.05 -50.25
C ALA A 502 57.30 22.71 -51.12
N GLN A 503 57.13 21.77 -52.07
CA GLN A 503 58.17 21.42 -53.02
C GLN A 503 58.49 22.58 -53.96
N ALA A 504 57.48 23.24 -54.53
CA ALA A 504 57.63 24.45 -55.34
C ALA A 504 58.29 25.60 -54.56
N LYS A 505 57.95 25.77 -53.27
CA LYS A 505 58.60 26.75 -52.40
C LYS A 505 60.08 26.41 -52.16
N SER A 506 60.44 25.12 -52.06
CA SER A 506 61.84 24.71 -51.93
C SER A 506 62.63 24.94 -53.22
N GLU A 507 62.03 24.67 -54.39
CA GLU A 507 62.64 24.94 -55.69
C GLU A 507 62.87 26.44 -55.89
N GLN A 508 61.89 27.27 -55.55
CA GLN A 508 62.03 28.73 -55.53
C GLN A 508 63.10 29.21 -54.54
N ALA A 509 63.22 28.59 -53.36
CA ALA A 509 64.26 28.94 -52.40
C ALA A 509 65.68 28.64 -52.94
N VAL A 510 65.85 27.53 -53.67
CA VAL A 510 67.12 27.18 -54.33
C VAL A 510 67.44 28.17 -55.45
N GLU A 511 66.44 28.59 -56.24
CA GLU A 511 66.64 29.63 -57.27
C GLU A 511 67.00 30.99 -56.65
N ILE A 512 66.36 31.38 -55.55
CA ILE A 512 66.68 32.61 -54.82
C ILE A 512 68.10 32.56 -54.26
N GLU A 513 68.55 31.42 -53.73
CA GLU A 513 69.93 31.27 -53.25
C GLU A 513 70.95 31.34 -54.41
N ALA A 514 70.63 30.74 -55.56
CA ALA A 514 71.46 30.82 -56.76
C ALA A 514 71.54 32.25 -57.33
N LEU A 515 70.42 32.99 -57.31
CA LEU A 515 70.40 34.41 -57.66
C LEU A 515 71.18 35.25 -56.65
N GLY A 516 71.09 34.95 -55.35
CA GLY A 516 71.89 35.59 -54.31
C GLY A 516 73.39 35.42 -54.53
N LYS A 517 73.85 34.22 -54.90
CA LYS A 517 75.26 33.96 -55.27
C LYS A 517 75.71 34.78 -56.49
N LYS A 518 74.87 34.86 -57.54
CA LYS A 518 75.15 35.71 -58.70
C LYS A 518 75.21 37.20 -58.37
N ILE A 519 74.36 37.67 -57.45
CA ILE A 519 74.39 39.06 -57.00
C ILE A 519 75.71 39.36 -56.29
N ILE A 520 76.18 38.47 -55.40
CA ILE A 520 77.47 38.64 -54.73
C ILE A 520 78.63 38.67 -55.74
N GLU A 521 78.65 37.75 -56.71
CA GLU A 521 79.67 37.76 -57.77
C GLU A 521 79.65 39.06 -58.61
N LEU A 522 78.46 39.61 -58.88
CA LEU A 522 78.33 40.88 -59.58
C LEU A 522 78.73 42.08 -58.71
N GLU A 523 78.47 42.05 -57.41
CA GLU A 523 78.91 43.09 -56.46
C GLU A 523 80.44 43.09 -56.33
N ASP A 524 81.08 41.93 -56.22
CA ASP A 524 82.54 41.79 -56.22
C ASP A 524 83.16 42.30 -57.54
N ALA A 525 82.57 41.94 -58.68
CA ALA A 525 83.02 42.42 -59.99
C ALA A 525 82.86 43.94 -60.15
N LEU A 526 81.79 44.52 -59.58
CA LEU A 526 81.55 45.96 -59.58
C LEU A 526 82.56 46.69 -58.68
N GLU A 527 82.89 46.14 -57.52
CA GLU A 527 83.89 46.70 -56.61
C GLU A 527 85.27 46.70 -57.28
N GLN A 528 85.65 45.61 -57.94
CA GLN A 528 86.87 45.52 -58.73
C GLN A 528 86.91 46.57 -59.86
N LYS A 529 85.80 46.77 -60.57
CA LYS A 529 85.70 47.82 -61.59
C LYS A 529 85.78 49.23 -61.03
N SER A 530 85.29 49.47 -59.82
CA SER A 530 85.45 50.76 -59.14
C SER A 530 86.92 51.04 -58.80
N LEU A 531 87.66 50.02 -58.36
CA LEU A 531 89.10 50.11 -58.09
C LEU A 531 89.90 50.39 -59.38
N ASP A 532 89.54 49.73 -60.49
CA ASP A 532 90.12 50.01 -61.81
C ASP A 532 89.86 51.48 -62.21
N MET A 533 88.63 51.97 -62.02
CA MET A 533 88.27 53.37 -62.31
C MET A 533 89.06 54.36 -61.47
N ASP A 534 89.27 54.09 -60.19
CA ASP A 534 90.10 54.93 -59.31
C ASP A 534 91.57 54.93 -59.73
N SER A 535 92.10 53.80 -60.23
CA SER A 535 93.44 53.72 -60.80
C SER A 535 93.58 54.57 -62.06
N ILE A 536 92.62 54.45 -62.99
CA ILE A 536 92.58 55.25 -64.22
C ILE A 536 92.49 56.74 -63.87
N ARG A 537 91.68 57.11 -62.86
CA ARG A 537 91.53 58.50 -62.41
C ARG A 537 92.84 59.06 -61.86
N LYS A 538 93.58 58.29 -61.07
CA LYS A 538 94.92 58.67 -60.57
C LYS A 538 95.93 58.85 -61.71
N GLU A 539 95.92 57.98 -62.72
CA GLU A 539 96.75 58.15 -63.91
C GLU A 539 96.38 59.41 -64.70
N LEU A 540 95.08 59.70 -64.82
CA LEU A 540 94.58 60.91 -65.48
C LEU A 540 95.06 62.17 -64.74
N ASP A 541 94.96 62.20 -63.41
CA ASP A 541 95.41 63.32 -62.59
C ASP A 541 96.92 63.55 -62.73
N SER A 542 97.73 62.48 -62.71
CA SER A 542 99.17 62.51 -62.94
C SER A 542 99.54 63.05 -64.33
N ARG A 543 98.83 62.61 -65.38
CA ARG A 543 99.00 63.15 -66.74
C ARG A 543 98.58 64.60 -66.82
N ASN A 544 97.51 65.01 -66.12
CA ASN A 544 97.06 66.39 -66.08
C ASN A 544 98.11 67.30 -65.41
N GLU A 545 98.72 66.86 -64.30
CA GLU A 545 99.84 67.57 -63.67
C GLU A 545 101.04 67.71 -64.62
N SER A 546 101.35 66.65 -65.38
CA SER A 546 102.41 66.65 -66.39
C SER A 546 102.11 67.62 -67.53
N LEU A 547 100.87 67.68 -68.01
CA LEU A 547 100.40 68.63 -69.03
C LEU A 547 100.46 70.08 -68.53
N VAL A 548 100.06 70.33 -67.28
CA VAL A 548 100.17 71.67 -66.66
C VAL A 548 101.63 72.09 -66.58
N ALA A 549 102.54 71.19 -66.20
CA ALA A 549 103.98 71.47 -66.15
C ALA A 549 104.57 71.77 -67.54
N LEU A 550 104.17 71.01 -68.58
CA LEU A 550 104.58 71.24 -69.96
C LEU A 550 104.06 72.59 -70.49
N LYS A 551 102.80 72.93 -70.19
CA LYS A 551 102.19 74.20 -70.59
C LYS A 551 102.93 75.41 -70.00
N VAL A 552 103.31 75.34 -68.71
CA VAL A 552 104.14 76.38 -68.07
C VAL A 552 105.52 76.53 -68.73
N ARG A 553 106.13 75.44 -69.19
CA ARG A 553 107.40 75.51 -69.94
C ARG A 553 107.22 76.15 -71.32
N LEU A 554 106.13 75.82 -72.01
CA LEU A 554 105.80 76.41 -73.30
C LEU A 554 105.55 77.92 -73.18
N ASP A 555 104.78 78.35 -72.18
CA ASP A 555 104.50 79.78 -71.94
C ASP A 555 105.80 80.56 -71.61
N ARG A 556 106.74 79.96 -70.87
CA ARG A 556 108.08 80.54 -70.63
C ARG A 556 108.92 80.63 -71.91
N SER A 557 108.88 79.62 -72.76
CA SER A 557 109.56 79.60 -74.06
C SER A 557 109.02 80.69 -74.99
N GLN A 558 107.69 80.79 -75.13
CA GLN A 558 107.03 81.82 -75.95
C GLN A 558 107.29 83.23 -75.42
N SER A 559 107.33 83.40 -74.10
CA SER A 559 107.71 84.68 -73.47
C SER A 559 109.18 85.05 -73.76
N SER A 560 110.09 84.07 -73.81
CA SER A 560 111.51 84.30 -74.17
C SER A 560 111.68 84.64 -75.66
N ALA A 561 110.90 84.02 -76.55
CA ALA A 561 110.91 84.28 -77.98
C ALA A 561 110.38 85.69 -78.30
N ASN A 562 109.32 86.13 -77.62
CA ASN A 562 108.77 87.48 -77.77
C ASN A 562 109.72 88.57 -77.24
N LEU A 563 110.56 88.25 -76.24
CA LEU A 563 111.60 89.18 -75.74
C LEU A 563 112.81 89.27 -76.68
N ALA A 564 113.11 88.21 -77.43
CA ALA A 564 114.19 88.16 -78.42
C ALA A 564 113.83 88.86 -79.75
N GLN A 565 112.55 88.91 -80.13
CA GLN A 565 112.08 89.60 -81.35
C GLN A 565 112.15 91.15 -81.27
N LEU A 566 112.39 91.73 -80.10
CA LEU A 566 112.43 93.19 -79.88
C LEU A 566 113.85 93.80 -79.75
N ARG A 567 114.93 93.04 -79.97
CA ARG A 567 116.32 93.58 -80.01
C ARG A 567 117.09 93.14 -81.27
N MET A 568 116.90 93.93 -82.32
CA MET A 568 117.86 94.37 -83.35
C MET A 568 119.02 93.44 -83.79
N LEU A 569 118.91 93.04 -85.08
CA LEU A 569 119.83 93.31 -86.20
C LEU A 569 121.33 92.98 -86.06
N GLU A 570 121.79 92.19 -87.04
CA GLU A 570 123.18 91.96 -87.48
C GLU A 570 124.05 90.97 -86.67
N LEU A 571 123.87 89.67 -86.91
CA LEU A 571 124.81 88.84 -87.69
C LEU A 571 124.42 87.35 -87.68
N LYS A 572 124.54 86.78 -88.88
CA LYS A 572 124.35 85.42 -89.37
C LYS A 572 124.72 84.26 -88.40
N SER A 573 123.77 83.37 -88.14
CA SER A 573 123.91 81.94 -88.46
C SER A 573 122.54 81.23 -88.58
N PRO A 574 122.19 80.64 -89.74
CA PRO A 574 120.88 80.03 -89.99
C PRO A 574 120.65 78.66 -89.30
N GLN A 575 121.60 78.15 -88.52
CA GLN A 575 121.50 76.81 -87.92
C GLN A 575 120.75 76.79 -86.59
N GLU A 576 120.83 77.85 -85.77
CA GLU A 576 120.14 77.88 -84.46
C GLU A 576 118.65 78.21 -84.57
N LEU A 577 118.24 78.96 -85.62
CA LEU A 577 116.82 79.26 -85.88
C LEU A 577 116.04 78.00 -86.32
N ALA A 578 116.68 77.13 -87.11
CA ALA A 578 116.07 75.89 -87.60
C ALA A 578 115.91 74.83 -86.50
N GLU A 579 116.83 74.77 -85.52
CA GLU A 579 116.72 73.84 -84.39
C GLU A 579 115.60 74.24 -83.42
N ILE A 580 115.38 75.54 -83.19
CA ILE A 580 114.30 76.04 -82.33
C ILE A 580 112.93 75.87 -83.00
N GLU A 581 112.81 76.16 -84.30
CA GLU A 581 111.58 75.91 -85.05
C GLU A 581 111.25 74.40 -85.10
N ALA A 582 112.25 73.53 -85.33
CA ALA A 582 112.07 72.09 -85.31
C ALA A 582 111.70 71.53 -83.92
N ALA A 583 112.26 72.08 -82.84
CA ALA A 583 111.90 71.70 -81.48
C ALA A 583 110.48 72.16 -81.10
N SER A 584 110.06 73.35 -81.55
CA SER A 584 108.70 73.85 -81.32
C SER A 584 107.64 73.04 -82.05
N ALA A 585 107.93 72.60 -83.29
CA ALA A 585 107.02 71.78 -84.08
C ALA A 585 106.86 70.36 -83.51
N ARG A 586 107.94 69.77 -82.95
CA ARG A 586 107.87 68.48 -82.25
C ARG A 586 107.03 68.57 -80.97
N LEU A 587 107.23 69.61 -80.16
CA LEU A 587 106.43 69.83 -78.94
C LEU A 587 104.96 70.09 -79.24
N ALA A 588 104.64 70.78 -80.35
CA ALA A 588 103.25 70.98 -80.78
C ALA A 588 102.59 69.67 -81.20
N ALA A 589 103.30 68.80 -81.92
CA ALA A 589 102.81 67.46 -82.29
C ALA A 589 102.63 66.54 -81.07
N ASP A 590 103.53 66.60 -80.08
CA ASP A 590 103.39 65.86 -78.83
C ASP A 590 102.17 66.34 -78.01
N LEU A 591 101.87 67.65 -78.03
CA LEU A 591 100.67 68.20 -77.36
C LEU A 591 99.36 67.80 -78.07
N GLU A 592 99.35 67.74 -79.41
CA GLU A 592 98.18 67.27 -80.17
C GLU A 592 97.91 65.78 -79.96
N THR A 593 98.94 64.95 -79.87
CA THR A 593 98.78 63.51 -79.57
C THR A 593 98.30 63.26 -78.13
N GLU A 594 98.83 64.00 -77.15
CA GLU A 594 98.36 63.96 -75.75
C GLU A 594 96.91 64.44 -75.60
N THR A 595 96.51 65.50 -76.31
CA THR A 595 95.13 66.01 -76.26
C THR A 595 94.13 65.09 -76.96
N ALA A 596 94.53 64.40 -78.03
CA ALA A 596 93.73 63.36 -78.66
C ALA A 596 93.56 62.14 -77.73
N ALA A 597 94.63 61.70 -77.05
CA ALA A 597 94.58 60.63 -76.06
C ALA A 597 93.69 60.98 -74.86
N ARG A 598 93.71 62.25 -74.41
CA ARG A 598 92.83 62.76 -73.36
C ARG A 598 91.35 62.69 -73.74
N LYS A 599 90.98 63.12 -74.96
CA LYS A 599 89.60 63.03 -75.42
C LYS A 599 89.09 61.59 -75.49
N ALA A 600 89.92 60.65 -75.95
CA ALA A 600 89.57 59.23 -75.98
C ALA A 600 89.34 58.66 -74.57
N ALA A 601 90.15 59.08 -73.58
CA ALA A 601 89.99 58.66 -72.19
C ALA A 601 88.73 59.27 -71.54
N GLU A 602 88.42 60.55 -71.80
CA GLU A 602 87.18 61.19 -71.32
C GLU A 602 85.92 60.52 -71.90
N GLU A 603 85.97 60.04 -73.15
CA GLU A 603 84.87 59.33 -73.80
C GLU A 603 84.65 57.91 -73.21
N GLU A 604 85.72 57.19 -72.87
CA GLU A 604 85.64 55.89 -72.15
C GLU A 604 85.09 56.05 -70.74
N VAL A 605 85.53 57.07 -69.99
CA VAL A 605 84.97 57.38 -68.67
C VAL A 605 83.48 57.71 -68.78
N GLY A 606 83.07 58.46 -69.81
CA GLY A 606 81.67 58.76 -70.09
C GLY A 606 80.80 57.52 -70.29
N LYS A 607 81.27 56.54 -71.06
CA LYS A 607 80.55 55.26 -71.27
C LYS A 607 80.43 54.45 -69.97
N LEU A 608 81.47 54.44 -69.15
CA LEU A 608 81.47 53.70 -67.88
C LEU A 608 80.56 54.37 -66.83
N THR A 609 80.46 55.70 -66.81
CA THR A 609 79.48 56.39 -65.96
C THR A 609 78.03 56.10 -66.35
N ALA A 610 77.74 56.00 -67.66
CA ALA A 610 76.40 55.63 -68.12
C ALA A 610 76.03 54.19 -67.72
N ALA A 611 76.97 53.24 -67.83
CA ALA A 611 76.77 51.86 -67.39
C ALA A 611 76.55 51.73 -65.87
N LEU A 612 77.20 52.58 -65.07
CA LEU A 612 77.04 52.60 -63.62
C LEU A 612 75.65 53.11 -63.19
N ASP A 613 75.07 54.06 -63.94
CA ASP A 613 73.73 54.57 -63.66
C ASP A 613 72.63 53.57 -64.08
N GLU A 614 72.81 52.81 -65.17
CA GLU A 614 71.91 51.69 -65.52
C GLU A 614 71.92 50.58 -64.45
N LEU A 615 73.09 50.24 -63.89
CA LEU A 615 73.20 49.25 -62.80
C LEU A 615 72.57 49.73 -61.49
N ARG A 616 72.63 51.04 -61.19
CA ARG A 616 71.93 51.63 -60.03
C ARG A 616 70.42 51.60 -60.19
N GLN A 617 69.91 51.67 -61.42
CA GLN A 617 68.50 51.58 -61.72
C GLN A 617 67.99 50.14 -61.51
N LEU A 618 68.75 49.13 -61.96
CA LEU A 618 68.49 47.71 -61.68
C LEU A 618 68.48 47.37 -60.17
N LYS A 619 69.32 48.01 -59.36
CA LYS A 619 69.33 47.83 -57.89
C LYS A 619 68.10 48.42 -57.19
N ARG A 620 67.40 49.40 -57.78
CA ARG A 620 66.16 49.98 -57.23
C ARG A 620 64.91 49.16 -57.58
N ASP A 621 64.95 48.38 -58.64
CA ASP A 621 63.80 47.62 -59.14
C ASP A 621 63.70 46.18 -58.58
N MET A 622 64.59 45.78 -57.64
CA MET A 622 64.45 44.50 -56.92
C MET A 622 63.35 44.59 -55.83
N PRO A 623 62.35 43.69 -55.81
CA PRO A 623 61.31 43.70 -54.80
C PRO A 623 61.84 43.27 -53.41
N ALA A 624 61.51 44.07 -52.39
CA ALA A 624 61.85 43.81 -51.00
C ALA A 624 60.97 42.68 -50.42
N THR A 625 61.50 41.46 -50.30
CA THR A 625 60.84 40.37 -49.56
C THR A 625 61.84 39.51 -48.80
N VAL A 626 62.35 39.99 -47.66
CA VAL A 626 62.77 39.14 -46.52
C VAL A 626 62.65 39.96 -45.22
N SER A 627 61.50 39.91 -44.55
CA SER A 627 61.40 40.19 -43.09
C SER A 627 60.02 39.86 -42.50
N VAL A 628 59.57 38.60 -42.49
CA VAL A 628 58.50 38.17 -41.56
C VAL A 628 58.63 36.67 -41.26
N VAL A 629 59.19 36.30 -40.10
CA VAL A 629 58.77 35.14 -39.30
C VAL A 629 59.18 35.38 -37.84
N GLN A 630 58.19 35.73 -36.99
CA GLN A 630 58.04 35.38 -35.57
C GLN A 630 57.26 36.47 -34.82
N ALA A 631 55.94 36.29 -34.70
CA ALA A 631 55.11 36.66 -33.55
C ALA A 631 53.68 36.15 -33.77
N ASP A 632 53.00 35.84 -32.66
CA ASP A 632 51.55 35.71 -32.49
C ASP A 632 50.90 34.32 -32.67
N LEU A 633 51.05 33.52 -31.61
CA LEU A 633 50.01 32.64 -31.08
C LEU A 633 49.58 33.21 -29.72
N GLU A 634 48.28 33.06 -29.43
CA GLU A 634 47.56 33.38 -28.18
C GLU A 634 46.86 34.75 -28.13
N SER A 635 45.60 34.71 -28.59
CA SER A 635 44.52 35.55 -28.09
C SER A 635 43.36 34.64 -27.71
N GLU A 636 42.80 34.75 -26.51
CA GLU A 636 41.36 34.86 -26.28
C GLU A 636 41.08 35.47 -24.88
N PRO A 637 39.93 36.14 -24.68
CA PRO A 637 39.69 37.08 -23.59
C PRO A 637 38.78 36.55 -22.47
N ASP A 638 38.91 37.17 -21.30
CA ASP A 638 38.01 37.10 -20.15
C ASP A 638 36.59 37.60 -20.48
N ASP A 639 35.54 36.91 -19.98
CA ASP A 639 34.48 37.57 -19.18
C ASP A 639 33.46 36.61 -18.50
N VAL A 640 33.17 36.95 -17.23
CA VAL A 640 31.90 36.80 -16.46
C VAL A 640 31.48 35.44 -15.81
N ALA A 641 31.50 35.48 -14.46
CA ALA A 641 30.58 34.91 -13.45
C ALA A 641 30.29 33.39 -13.36
N ALA A 642 30.86 32.74 -12.34
CA ALA A 642 30.27 31.55 -11.69
C ALA A 642 30.89 31.22 -10.31
N VAL A 643 30.77 32.09 -9.30
CA VAL A 643 31.01 31.69 -7.90
C VAL A 643 29.70 31.16 -7.31
N SER A 644 29.40 29.87 -7.56
CA SER A 644 28.44 29.06 -6.77
C SER A 644 28.39 27.57 -7.16
N ALA A 645 29.16 27.10 -8.16
CA ALA A 645 29.10 25.71 -8.62
C ALA A 645 30.23 24.80 -8.07
N ASP A 646 31.35 25.38 -7.62
CA ASP A 646 32.55 24.62 -7.27
C ASP A 646 32.52 24.01 -5.86
N ASP A 647 31.84 24.63 -4.89
CA ASP A 647 31.72 24.07 -3.54
C ASP A 647 30.76 22.87 -3.49
N ALA A 648 29.75 22.83 -4.37
CA ALA A 648 28.85 21.69 -4.54
C ALA A 648 29.52 20.50 -5.26
N ARG A 649 30.43 20.78 -6.22
CA ARG A 649 31.18 19.73 -6.93
C ARG A 649 32.27 19.10 -6.06
N ARG A 650 32.94 19.88 -5.20
CA ARG A 650 33.97 19.36 -4.29
C ARG A 650 33.41 18.51 -3.14
N HIS A 651 32.24 18.86 -2.60
CA HIS A 651 31.57 18.01 -1.60
C HIS A 651 31.00 16.73 -2.21
N SER A 652 30.48 16.80 -3.44
CA SER A 652 29.98 15.63 -4.19
C SER A 652 31.09 14.62 -4.53
N SER A 653 32.29 15.07 -4.93
CA SER A 653 33.37 14.14 -5.34
C SER A 653 34.06 13.43 -4.18
N VAL A 654 34.15 14.05 -3.00
CA VAL A 654 34.83 13.47 -1.83
C VAL A 654 33.96 12.42 -1.14
N VAL A 655 32.64 12.62 -1.08
CA VAL A 655 31.71 11.68 -0.42
C VAL A 655 31.50 10.42 -1.27
N VAL A 656 31.46 10.53 -2.60
CA VAL A 656 31.33 9.38 -3.51
C VAL A 656 32.54 8.43 -3.42
N GLN A 657 33.74 8.93 -3.14
CA GLN A 657 34.93 8.10 -2.95
C GLN A 657 34.88 7.21 -1.70
N GLY A 658 34.28 7.69 -0.60
CA GLY A 658 34.22 6.95 0.68
C GLY A 658 33.37 5.67 0.63
N PHE A 659 32.29 5.65 -0.15
CA PHE A 659 31.47 4.44 -0.32
C PHE A 659 31.94 3.52 -1.43
N GLU A 660 32.59 4.08 -2.46
CA GLU A 660 33.33 3.24 -3.40
C GLU A 660 34.41 2.43 -2.68
N GLU A 661 35.06 2.98 -1.64
CA GLU A 661 35.98 2.21 -0.78
C GLU A 661 35.24 1.18 0.10
N LEU A 662 34.10 1.54 0.71
CA LEU A 662 33.31 0.65 1.56
C LEU A 662 32.79 -0.57 0.77
N ILE A 663 32.29 -0.35 -0.45
CA ILE A 663 31.86 -1.40 -1.39
C ILE A 663 33.06 -2.22 -1.90
N ARG A 664 34.18 -1.57 -2.22
CA ARG A 664 35.36 -2.24 -2.80
C ARG A 664 36.04 -3.14 -1.77
N ASN A 665 36.04 -2.77 -0.50
CA ASN A 665 36.76 -3.49 0.56
C ASN A 665 35.91 -4.60 1.22
N ASN A 666 34.58 -4.52 1.15
CA ASN A 666 33.71 -5.50 1.81
C ASN A 666 33.36 -6.69 0.91
N ARG A 667 33.57 -7.91 1.44
CA ARG A 667 33.34 -9.17 0.71
C ARG A 667 31.88 -9.35 0.29
N ALA A 668 30.92 -8.95 1.12
CA ALA A 668 29.49 -9.16 0.89
C ALA A 668 28.99 -8.42 -0.35
N TYR A 669 29.41 -7.17 -0.55
CA TYR A 669 29.04 -6.38 -1.73
C TYR A 669 29.64 -6.94 -3.04
N ARG A 670 30.86 -7.51 -2.98
CA ARG A 670 31.44 -8.22 -4.14
C ARG A 670 30.63 -9.47 -4.49
N THR A 671 30.16 -10.19 -3.48
CA THR A 671 29.30 -11.37 -3.65
C THR A 671 27.94 -10.95 -4.20
N LEU A 672 27.33 -9.91 -3.64
CA LEU A 672 26.07 -9.34 -4.09
C LEU A 672 26.13 -8.93 -5.56
N ARG A 673 27.18 -8.20 -5.97
CA ARG A 673 27.40 -7.86 -7.38
C ARG A 673 27.47 -9.08 -8.32
N LYS A 674 27.92 -10.23 -7.82
CA LYS A 674 28.04 -11.46 -8.61
C LYS A 674 26.72 -12.23 -8.72
N TYR A 675 25.96 -12.33 -7.63
CA TYR A 675 24.76 -13.17 -7.55
C TYR A 675 23.45 -12.38 -7.78
N ASP A 676 23.41 -11.09 -7.44
CA ASP A 676 22.28 -10.18 -7.71
C ASP A 676 22.79 -8.79 -8.16
N PRO A 677 23.12 -8.64 -9.45
CA PRO A 677 23.61 -7.37 -9.99
C PRO A 677 22.56 -6.25 -9.94
N ALA A 678 21.28 -6.58 -10.10
CA ALA A 678 20.20 -5.59 -10.16
C ALA A 678 20.03 -4.90 -8.80
N PHE A 679 19.94 -5.67 -7.73
CA PHE A 679 19.86 -5.15 -6.37
C PHE A 679 21.14 -4.40 -5.97
N TYR A 680 22.31 -4.89 -6.38
CA TYR A 680 23.58 -4.18 -6.17
C TYR A 680 23.58 -2.77 -6.80
N PHE A 681 23.07 -2.62 -8.02
CA PHE A 681 22.96 -1.30 -8.66
C PHE A 681 21.89 -0.42 -8.02
N SER A 682 20.80 -1.01 -7.52
CA SER A 682 19.77 -0.31 -6.74
C SER A 682 20.36 0.34 -5.48
N LEU A 683 21.12 -0.41 -4.68
CA LEU A 683 21.79 0.11 -3.49
C LEU A 683 22.72 1.30 -3.80
N ILE A 684 23.46 1.22 -4.91
CA ILE A 684 24.34 2.32 -5.35
C ILE A 684 23.52 3.55 -5.77
N ALA A 685 22.37 3.36 -6.43
CA ALA A 685 21.48 4.44 -6.82
C ALA A 685 20.85 5.11 -5.58
N THR A 686 20.35 4.33 -4.61
CA THR A 686 19.84 4.82 -3.32
C THR A 686 20.92 5.62 -2.59
N TYR A 687 22.14 5.08 -2.49
CA TYR A 687 23.27 5.77 -1.87
C TYR A 687 23.54 7.14 -2.52
N LYS A 688 23.67 7.17 -3.86
CA LYS A 688 23.92 8.42 -4.62
C LYS A 688 22.80 9.43 -4.42
N ARG A 689 21.56 8.97 -4.38
CA ARG A 689 20.38 9.81 -4.13
C ARG A 689 20.42 10.44 -2.74
N LEU A 690 20.65 9.64 -1.70
CA LEU A 690 20.64 10.13 -0.32
C LEU A 690 21.77 11.14 -0.04
N ILE A 691 22.94 10.95 -0.65
CA ILE A 691 24.03 11.94 -0.55
C ILE A 691 23.76 13.17 -1.38
N GLY A 692 23.16 13.03 -2.56
CA GLY A 692 22.69 14.17 -3.35
C GLY A 692 21.69 15.05 -2.58
N LEU A 693 20.97 14.47 -1.61
CA LEU A 693 20.05 15.17 -0.71
C LEU A 693 20.72 15.72 0.57
N GLY A 694 22.03 15.52 0.75
CA GLY A 694 22.79 16.05 1.89
C GLY A 694 22.67 15.22 3.19
N HIS A 695 22.25 13.95 3.12
CA HIS A 695 22.22 13.07 4.28
C HIS A 695 23.61 12.71 4.79
N THR A 696 23.74 12.52 6.10
CA THR A 696 25.00 12.09 6.75
C THR A 696 25.31 10.62 6.46
N ASP A 697 26.59 10.23 6.50
CA ASP A 697 27.02 8.83 6.29
C ASP A 697 26.27 7.84 7.19
N LYS A 698 25.94 8.24 8.42
CA LYS A 698 25.17 7.42 9.35
C LYS A 698 23.75 7.16 8.83
N GLN A 699 23.03 8.22 8.41
CA GLN A 699 21.66 8.11 7.87
C GLN A 699 21.61 7.29 6.58
N VAL A 700 22.63 7.45 5.73
CA VAL A 700 22.73 6.68 4.47
C VAL A 700 22.95 5.20 4.77
N ASN A 701 23.84 4.88 5.71
CA ASN A 701 24.09 3.49 6.12
C ASN A 701 22.85 2.84 6.76
N ASP A 702 22.09 3.57 7.56
CA ASP A 702 20.86 3.06 8.19
C ASP A 702 19.77 2.76 7.14
N ALA A 703 19.65 3.59 6.10
CA ALA A 703 18.74 3.34 4.99
C ALA A 703 19.16 2.12 4.14
N LEU A 704 20.45 1.98 3.85
CA LEU A 704 20.96 0.82 3.10
C LEU A 704 20.82 -0.49 3.87
N ARG A 705 20.89 -0.46 5.20
CA ARG A 705 20.65 -1.64 6.05
C ARG A 705 19.22 -2.15 5.95
N ALA A 706 18.23 -1.27 5.89
CA ALA A 706 16.84 -1.66 5.75
C ALA A 706 16.62 -2.45 4.44
N GLU A 707 17.15 -1.95 3.32
CA GLU A 707 17.10 -2.66 2.03
C GLU A 707 17.85 -4.02 2.10
N GLN A 708 19.00 -4.07 2.79
CA GLN A 708 19.75 -5.31 2.96
C GLN A 708 19.03 -6.38 3.78
N ALA A 709 18.37 -5.97 4.88
CA ALA A 709 17.62 -6.89 5.74
C ALA A 709 16.48 -7.54 4.97
N GLU A 710 15.74 -6.75 4.17
CA GLU A 710 14.66 -7.23 3.30
C GLU A 710 15.17 -8.28 2.29
N LEU A 711 16.32 -8.04 1.66
CA LEU A 711 16.92 -9.03 0.76
C LEU A 711 17.34 -10.31 1.49
N ILE A 712 17.92 -10.20 2.69
CA ILE A 712 18.29 -11.37 3.49
C ILE A 712 17.05 -12.21 3.77
N GLU A 713 15.99 -11.61 4.31
CA GLU A 713 14.74 -12.31 4.64
C GLU A 713 14.13 -13.01 3.44
N LYS A 714 14.10 -12.35 2.28
CA LYS A 714 13.59 -12.93 1.03
C LYS A 714 14.37 -14.19 0.59
N LEU A 715 15.69 -14.19 0.77
CA LEU A 715 16.56 -15.28 0.28
C LEU A 715 16.79 -16.38 1.33
N LEU A 716 16.56 -16.10 2.60
CA LEU A 716 16.95 -16.96 3.71
C LEU A 716 16.26 -18.33 3.75
N PRO A 717 14.96 -18.48 3.42
CA PRO A 717 14.29 -19.79 3.41
C PRO A 717 14.99 -20.80 2.48
N LYS A 718 15.54 -20.31 1.37
CA LYS A 718 16.23 -21.10 0.34
C LYS A 718 17.76 -21.12 0.50
N ALA A 719 18.28 -20.65 1.63
CA ALA A 719 19.70 -20.68 1.94
C ALA A 719 20.10 -21.95 2.71
N SER A 720 21.41 -22.17 2.88
CA SER A 720 21.91 -23.27 3.69
C SER A 720 21.50 -23.15 5.16
N GLY A 721 21.40 -24.29 5.85
CA GLY A 721 21.11 -24.29 7.29
C GLY A 721 22.12 -23.52 8.14
N ASN A 722 23.37 -23.36 7.68
CA ASN A 722 24.35 -22.52 8.38
C ASN A 722 24.00 -21.03 8.29
N ALA A 723 23.49 -20.57 7.14
CA ALA A 723 23.07 -19.19 6.95
C ALA A 723 21.85 -18.85 7.83
N ILE A 724 20.87 -19.77 7.86
CA ILE A 724 19.67 -19.65 8.69
C ILE A 724 20.02 -19.54 10.18
N ILE A 725 20.90 -20.41 10.68
CA ILE A 725 21.33 -20.37 12.09
C ILE A 725 22.12 -19.08 12.39
N ALA A 726 22.98 -18.63 11.47
CA ALA A 726 23.73 -17.39 11.66
C ALA A 726 22.82 -16.16 11.70
N TYR A 727 21.78 -16.12 10.86
CA TYR A 727 20.76 -15.07 10.91
C TYR A 727 19.95 -15.13 12.22
N ALA A 728 19.49 -16.31 12.65
CA ALA A 728 18.78 -16.44 13.92
C ALA A 728 19.64 -15.97 15.11
N GLN A 729 20.95 -16.22 15.09
CA GLN A 729 21.89 -15.68 16.09
C GLN A 729 22.02 -14.15 16.00
N LEU A 730 22.00 -13.58 14.80
CA LEU A 730 21.99 -12.13 14.59
C LEU A 730 20.74 -11.51 15.22
N VAL A 731 19.55 -12.06 14.94
CA VAL A 731 18.27 -11.59 15.50
C VAL A 731 18.29 -11.65 17.03
N VAL A 732 18.75 -12.76 17.62
CA VAL A 732 18.89 -12.87 19.10
C VAL A 732 19.85 -11.82 19.65
N ALA A 733 21.00 -11.61 19.02
CA ALA A 733 21.97 -10.61 19.47
C ALA A 733 21.42 -9.17 19.36
N GLN A 734 20.60 -8.89 18.34
CA GLN A 734 19.92 -7.61 18.18
C GLN A 734 18.83 -7.40 19.22
N LEU A 735 17.98 -8.42 19.46
CA LEU A 735 16.91 -8.39 20.46
C LEU A 735 17.48 -8.25 21.88
N ASP A 736 18.54 -9.01 22.22
CA ASP A 736 19.23 -8.90 23.51
C ASP A 736 19.77 -7.49 23.75
N LYS A 737 20.35 -6.87 22.72
CA LYS A 737 20.85 -5.50 22.82
C LYS A 737 19.72 -4.49 22.99
N PHE A 738 18.65 -4.61 22.21
CA PHE A 738 17.52 -3.69 22.32
C PHE A 738 16.79 -3.80 23.64
N LYS A 739 16.70 -5.01 24.21
CA LYS A 739 16.16 -5.19 25.56
C LYS A 739 16.92 -4.38 26.62
N LEU A 740 18.23 -4.17 26.45
CA LEU A 740 19.03 -3.34 27.35
C LEU A 740 18.83 -1.83 27.13
N ASP A 741 18.50 -1.41 25.90
CA ASP A 741 18.35 -0.01 25.50
C ASP A 741 16.90 0.53 25.67
N GLY A 742 15.91 -0.34 25.89
CA GLY A 742 14.50 0.00 26.18
C GLY A 742 13.47 -0.81 25.35
N THR A 743 12.19 -0.66 25.63
CA THR A 743 11.12 -1.47 24.98
C THR A 743 10.74 -0.99 23.57
N GLU A 744 10.92 0.29 23.24
CA GLU A 744 10.58 0.84 21.91
C GLU A 744 11.50 0.38 20.75
N PRO A 745 12.84 0.31 20.91
CA PRO A 745 13.71 -0.18 19.84
C PRO A 745 13.42 -1.64 19.46
N CYS A 746 13.11 -2.49 20.43
CA CYS A 746 12.77 -3.89 20.17
C CYS A 746 11.44 -4.01 19.40
N PHE A 747 10.44 -3.23 19.81
CA PHE A 747 9.15 -3.16 19.11
C PHE A 747 9.29 -2.66 17.67
N THR A 748 10.14 -1.66 17.44
CA THR A 748 10.41 -1.11 16.10
C THR A 748 11.14 -2.10 15.19
N LEU A 749 12.00 -2.95 15.74
CA LEU A 749 12.64 -4.05 14.99
C LEU A 749 11.61 -5.12 14.58
N LEU A 750 10.70 -5.48 15.48
CA LEU A 750 9.72 -6.55 15.27
C LEU A 750 8.49 -6.11 14.46
N ILE A 751 8.15 -4.82 14.45
CA ILE A 751 6.99 -4.26 13.72
C ILE A 751 7.42 -2.98 12.97
N PRO A 752 7.95 -3.12 11.73
CA PRO A 752 8.53 -1.99 10.99
C PRO A 752 7.51 -0.94 10.50
N GLN A 753 6.22 -1.28 10.44
CA GLN A 753 5.22 -0.51 9.68
C GLN A 753 4.54 0.64 10.44
N THR A 754 4.76 0.77 11.75
CA THR A 754 4.00 1.73 12.59
C THR A 754 4.62 3.13 12.70
N HIS A 755 5.89 3.31 12.28
CA HIS A 755 6.55 4.61 12.34
C HIS A 755 6.93 5.12 10.95
N ARG A 756 6.18 6.15 10.51
CA ARG A 756 6.52 7.01 9.38
C ARG A 756 7.98 7.45 9.48
N GLY A 757 8.81 6.99 8.55
CA GLY A 757 10.17 7.50 8.36
C GLY A 757 11.24 6.61 8.97
N ILE A 758 12.15 6.18 8.10
CA ILE A 758 13.35 5.39 8.40
C ILE A 758 14.24 6.17 9.37
N HIS A 759 13.99 6.00 10.66
CA HIS A 759 15.00 6.07 11.70
C HIS A 759 15.18 4.64 12.23
N ALA A 760 15.63 3.74 11.35
CA ALA A 760 15.96 2.39 11.72
C ALA A 760 17.18 2.40 12.67
N LEU A 761 16.85 2.51 13.96
CA LEU A 761 17.54 1.98 15.14
C LEU A 761 18.97 2.51 15.44
N PRO A 762 19.26 2.83 16.71
CA PRO A 762 20.56 3.35 17.13
C PRO A 762 21.69 2.33 16.92
N VAL A 763 22.64 2.68 16.04
CA VAL A 763 24.04 2.21 15.93
C VAL A 763 24.36 0.94 16.71
N PHE A 764 24.18 -0.21 16.06
CA PHE A 764 24.91 -1.41 16.44
C PHE A 764 26.42 -1.20 16.36
N SER A 765 27.19 -1.94 17.17
CA SER A 765 28.65 -1.91 17.11
C SER A 765 29.14 -2.33 15.72
N GLU A 766 30.34 -1.89 15.36
CA GLU A 766 31.02 -2.30 14.12
C GLU A 766 31.05 -3.83 13.97
N SER A 767 31.18 -4.56 15.08
CA SER A 767 31.12 -6.03 15.12
C SER A 767 29.77 -6.63 14.67
N THR A 768 28.63 -6.06 15.06
CA THR A 768 27.31 -6.56 14.62
C THR A 768 27.10 -6.27 13.14
N ARG A 769 27.63 -5.13 12.66
CA ARG A 769 27.60 -4.77 11.23
C ARG A 769 28.39 -5.76 10.38
N GLU A 770 29.59 -6.12 10.84
CA GLU A 770 30.40 -7.13 10.16
C GLU A 770 29.69 -8.49 10.16
N PHE A 771 29.01 -8.84 11.26
CA PHE A 771 28.26 -10.08 11.36
C PHE A 771 27.05 -10.12 10.41
N GLU A 772 26.28 -9.03 10.33
CA GLU A 772 25.16 -8.85 9.39
C GLU A 772 25.60 -9.01 7.93
N LEU A 773 26.71 -8.37 7.55
CA LEU A 773 27.27 -8.49 6.21
C LEU A 773 27.85 -9.89 5.94
N ALA A 774 28.37 -10.57 6.96
CA ALA A 774 28.81 -11.97 6.84
C ALA A 774 27.63 -12.94 6.64
N VAL A 775 26.49 -12.68 7.28
CA VAL A 775 25.24 -13.41 7.05
C VAL A 775 24.80 -13.22 5.60
N LEU A 776 24.70 -11.98 5.11
CA LEU A 776 24.36 -11.67 3.71
C LEU A 776 25.29 -12.40 2.72
N ASP A 777 26.61 -12.35 2.93
CA ASP A 777 27.61 -13.03 2.10
C ASP A 777 27.42 -14.55 2.05
N THR A 778 27.04 -15.15 3.18
CA THR A 778 26.83 -16.60 3.30
C THR A 778 25.49 -17.01 2.67
N THR A 779 24.43 -16.25 2.90
CA THR A 779 23.10 -16.45 2.32
C THR A 779 23.19 -16.45 0.79
N LEU A 780 23.80 -15.42 0.20
CA LEU A 780 23.95 -15.30 -1.25
C LEU A 780 24.76 -16.46 -1.88
N LYS A 781 25.81 -16.93 -1.21
CA LYS A 781 26.65 -18.04 -1.73
C LYS A 781 25.99 -19.39 -1.65
N THR A 782 25.09 -19.57 -0.69
CA THR A 782 24.49 -20.87 -0.38
C THR A 782 23.01 -20.94 -0.73
N TYR A 783 22.50 -19.90 -1.40
CA TYR A 783 21.18 -19.89 -1.99
C TYR A 783 21.04 -21.02 -2.99
N ASN A 784 19.98 -21.81 -2.85
CA ASN A 784 19.61 -22.86 -3.78
C ASN A 784 18.09 -22.89 -3.94
N ASP A 785 17.63 -22.65 -5.17
CA ASP A 785 16.20 -22.54 -5.49
C ASP A 785 15.46 -23.89 -5.40
N GLU A 786 16.20 -25.00 -5.42
CA GLU A 786 15.68 -26.37 -5.34
C GLU A 786 15.43 -26.84 -3.90
N LEU A 787 15.80 -26.05 -2.88
CA LEU A 787 15.55 -26.40 -1.48
C LEU A 787 14.05 -26.28 -1.16
N GLN A 788 13.44 -27.41 -0.78
CA GLN A 788 12.04 -27.45 -0.35
C GLN A 788 11.88 -26.94 1.08
N VAL A 789 10.81 -26.17 1.31
CA VAL A 789 10.35 -25.77 2.64
C VAL A 789 9.67 -27.00 3.28
N PRO A 790 10.02 -27.38 4.52
CA PRO A 790 9.41 -28.51 5.20
C PRO A 790 7.92 -28.25 5.50
N SER A 791 7.12 -29.32 5.57
CA SER A 791 5.69 -29.22 5.87
C SER A 791 5.45 -28.81 7.33
N GLU A 792 4.29 -28.21 7.62
CA GLU A 792 3.92 -27.80 8.98
C GLU A 792 3.93 -29.00 9.96
N GLU A 793 3.43 -30.16 9.54
CA GLU A 793 3.39 -31.38 10.36
C GLU A 793 4.80 -31.86 10.77
N ASP A 794 5.76 -31.79 9.84
CA ASP A 794 7.15 -32.20 10.09
C ASP A 794 7.85 -31.29 11.08
N VAL A 795 7.51 -29.99 11.06
CA VAL A 795 8.15 -28.96 11.89
C VAL A 795 7.47 -28.85 13.26
N TRP A 796 6.15 -29.02 13.32
CA TRP A 796 5.37 -28.86 14.55
C TRP A 796 5.82 -29.83 15.65
N THR A 797 6.19 -31.06 15.28
CA THR A 797 6.70 -32.08 16.21
C THR A 797 7.92 -31.59 17.00
N ASP A 798 8.82 -30.83 16.35
CA ASP A 798 10.02 -30.27 16.98
C ASP A 798 9.74 -28.95 17.71
N LEU A 799 8.74 -28.17 17.26
CA LEU A 799 8.36 -26.88 17.82
C LEU A 799 7.45 -26.98 19.05
N GLU A 800 6.60 -28.01 19.13
CA GLU A 800 5.67 -28.25 20.24
C GLU A 800 6.31 -28.08 21.63
N PRO A 801 7.47 -28.71 21.97
CA PRO A 801 8.09 -28.53 23.28
C PRO A 801 8.61 -27.12 23.54
N VAL A 802 8.91 -26.33 22.49
CA VAL A 802 9.30 -24.92 22.61
C VAL A 802 8.06 -24.08 22.91
N PHE A 803 6.97 -24.27 22.16
CA PHE A 803 5.71 -23.56 22.38
C PHE A 803 5.08 -23.90 23.73
N LEU A 804 5.11 -25.15 24.19
CA LEU A 804 4.62 -25.52 25.53
C LEU A 804 5.37 -24.78 26.65
N LYS A 805 6.68 -24.54 26.49
CA LYS A 805 7.46 -23.73 27.44
C LYS A 805 7.05 -22.26 27.39
N LEU A 806 6.83 -21.72 26.20
CA LEU A 806 6.36 -20.33 26.01
C LEU A 806 4.95 -20.14 26.59
N PHE A 807 4.00 -21.05 26.30
CA PHE A 807 2.65 -21.02 26.84
C PHE A 807 2.64 -21.10 28.37
N LYS A 808 3.55 -21.88 28.97
CA LYS A 808 3.70 -21.95 30.42
C LYS A 808 4.28 -20.65 31.02
N ALA A 809 5.18 -19.98 30.31
CA ALA A 809 5.85 -18.78 30.81
C ALA A 809 5.01 -17.50 30.62
N TYR A 810 4.32 -17.37 29.48
CA TYR A 810 3.67 -16.12 29.05
C TYR A 810 2.16 -16.25 28.84
N GLY A 811 1.60 -17.47 28.88
CA GLY A 811 0.18 -17.74 28.63
C GLY A 811 -0.12 -18.00 27.15
N GLN A 812 -1.09 -18.88 26.87
CA GLN A 812 -1.43 -19.30 25.51
C GLN A 812 -1.91 -18.13 24.63
N ASP A 813 -2.83 -17.31 25.15
CA ASP A 813 -3.40 -16.18 24.40
C ASP A 813 -2.33 -15.16 23.98
N ASN A 814 -1.34 -14.90 24.85
CA ASN A 814 -0.27 -13.95 24.58
C ASN A 814 0.72 -14.48 23.54
N VAL A 815 1.09 -15.76 23.62
CA VAL A 815 2.00 -16.36 22.64
C VAL A 815 1.31 -16.49 21.29
N SER A 816 0.05 -16.97 21.26
CA SER A 816 -0.73 -17.07 20.03
C SER A 816 -0.99 -15.73 19.36
N ALA A 817 -1.13 -14.64 20.13
CA ALA A 817 -1.26 -13.29 19.58
C ALA A 817 0.04 -12.73 18.98
N VAL A 818 1.20 -13.28 19.36
CA VAL A 818 2.51 -12.88 18.82
C VAL A 818 2.93 -13.74 17.63
N THR A 819 2.46 -14.99 17.57
CA THR A 819 2.83 -15.95 16.51
C THR A 819 1.78 -16.12 15.42
N SER A 820 0.62 -15.48 15.52
CA SER A 820 -0.36 -15.40 14.43
C SER A 820 0.11 -14.43 13.35
N SER A 821 -0.03 -14.79 12.08
CA SER A 821 0.28 -13.96 10.91
C SER A 821 -0.65 -12.75 10.73
N ASP A 822 -1.68 -12.61 11.56
CA ASP A 822 -2.53 -11.43 11.60
C ASP A 822 -1.75 -10.24 12.19
N ASP A 823 -1.67 -9.16 11.42
CA ASP A 823 -0.96 -7.91 11.72
C ASP A 823 -1.07 -7.50 13.20
N PRO A 824 0.01 -7.65 14.01
CA PRO A 824 -0.01 -7.32 15.44
C PRO A 824 -0.21 -5.81 15.68
N GLY A 825 -0.22 -5.00 14.62
CA GLY A 825 -0.47 -3.56 14.64
C GLY A 825 -1.95 -3.14 14.72
N THR A 826 -2.91 -4.05 14.57
CA THR A 826 -4.34 -3.70 14.65
C THR A 826 -5.02 -4.27 15.90
N ASP A 827 -5.49 -3.36 16.76
CA ASP A 827 -6.50 -3.57 17.80
C ASP A 827 -6.20 -4.43 19.06
N ARG A 828 -4.98 -4.94 19.27
CA ARG A 828 -4.60 -5.53 20.58
C ARG A 828 -3.56 -4.68 21.28
N ALA A 829 -3.86 -4.22 22.50
CA ALA A 829 -2.89 -3.65 23.41
C ALA A 829 -1.94 -4.76 23.94
N ILE A 830 -1.15 -5.37 23.06
CA ILE A 830 -0.09 -6.30 23.43
C ILE A 830 1.03 -5.47 24.05
N ASP A 831 1.40 -5.81 25.28
CA ASP A 831 2.48 -5.16 25.99
C ASP A 831 3.79 -5.27 25.17
N ARG A 832 4.39 -4.11 24.84
CA ARG A 832 5.59 -4.03 23.99
C ARG A 832 6.78 -4.76 24.62
N GLU A 833 6.86 -4.80 25.95
CA GLU A 833 7.90 -5.55 26.66
C GLU A 833 7.68 -7.06 26.53
N LEU A 834 6.43 -7.49 26.65
CA LEU A 834 6.04 -8.90 26.50
C LEU A 834 6.30 -9.43 25.09
N LEU A 835 6.07 -8.60 24.05
CA LEU A 835 6.35 -8.95 22.66
C LEU A 835 7.84 -9.29 22.43
N CYS A 836 8.72 -8.45 23.00
CA CYS A 836 10.17 -8.63 22.90
C CYS A 836 10.63 -9.91 23.61
N ASP A 837 10.10 -10.16 24.81
CA ASP A 837 10.45 -11.30 25.63
C ASP A 837 9.99 -12.64 25.05
N ILE A 838 8.79 -12.66 24.45
CA ILE A 838 8.27 -13.84 23.74
C ILE A 838 9.14 -14.15 22.52
N ASN A 839 9.45 -13.17 21.67
CA ASN A 839 10.27 -13.37 20.47
C ASN A 839 11.70 -13.82 20.81
N LEU A 840 12.34 -13.18 21.79
CA LEU A 840 13.67 -13.60 22.25
C LEU A 840 13.65 -15.04 22.80
N SER A 841 12.62 -15.40 23.56
CA SER A 841 12.45 -16.75 24.12
C SER A 841 12.15 -17.79 23.04
N LEU A 842 11.41 -17.42 21.99
CA LEU A 842 11.11 -18.26 20.84
C LEU A 842 12.38 -18.55 20.03
N TYR A 843 13.08 -17.52 19.54
CA TYR A 843 14.30 -17.70 18.74
C TYR A 843 15.41 -18.43 19.52
N SER A 844 15.62 -18.07 20.80
CA SER A 844 16.59 -18.78 21.65
C SER A 844 16.16 -20.21 22.02
N GLY A 845 14.85 -20.47 22.05
CA GLY A 845 14.27 -21.81 22.24
C GLY A 845 14.53 -22.72 21.04
N ILE A 846 14.28 -22.22 19.83
CA ILE A 846 14.51 -22.94 18.58
C ILE A 846 16.01 -23.20 18.37
N LEU A 847 16.88 -22.23 18.66
CA LEU A 847 18.35 -22.40 18.57
C LEU A 847 18.92 -23.48 19.50
N LYS A 848 18.19 -23.90 20.54
CA LYS A 848 18.58 -24.99 21.45
C LYS A 848 18.19 -26.38 20.92
N LEU A 849 17.36 -26.47 19.88
CA LEU A 849 17.03 -27.73 19.23
C LEU A 849 18.24 -28.31 18.48
N PRO A 850 18.23 -29.62 18.15
CA PRO A 850 19.22 -30.17 17.23
C PRO A 850 19.31 -29.35 15.95
N LYS A 851 20.53 -29.15 15.44
CA LYS A 851 20.78 -28.26 14.29
C LYS A 851 19.85 -28.52 13.09
N PRO A 852 19.53 -29.76 12.67
CA PRO A 852 18.59 -30.01 11.58
C PRO A 852 17.16 -29.52 11.89
N SER A 853 16.67 -29.80 13.10
CA SER A 853 15.35 -29.36 13.58
C SER A 853 15.24 -27.84 13.66
N ALA A 854 16.27 -27.17 14.21
CA ALA A 854 16.32 -25.72 14.29
C ALA A 854 16.31 -25.07 12.88
N VAL A 855 17.04 -25.66 11.93
CA VAL A 855 17.07 -25.20 10.53
C VAL A 855 15.70 -25.34 9.87
N ASN A 856 15.03 -26.48 10.03
CA ASN A 856 13.72 -26.71 9.46
C ASN A 856 12.66 -25.78 10.07
N ALA A 857 12.70 -25.60 11.39
CA ALA A 857 11.83 -24.68 12.10
C ALA A 857 11.96 -23.23 11.61
N PHE A 858 13.19 -22.70 11.53
CA PHE A 858 13.40 -21.35 11.02
C PHE A 858 13.09 -21.23 9.53
N ARG A 859 13.37 -22.26 8.72
CA ARG A 859 13.01 -22.25 7.29
C ARG A 859 11.50 -22.14 7.09
N TRP A 860 10.72 -22.81 7.94
CA TRP A 860 9.26 -22.71 7.93
C TRP A 860 8.77 -21.34 8.43
N ILE A 861 9.29 -20.85 9.57
CA ILE A 861 8.91 -19.54 10.14
C ILE A 861 9.22 -18.37 9.19
N LEU A 862 10.32 -18.46 8.44
CA LEU A 862 10.76 -17.41 7.52
C LEU A 862 10.17 -17.55 6.11
N SER A 863 9.42 -18.62 5.85
CA SER A 863 8.70 -18.79 4.58
C SER A 863 7.49 -17.86 4.56
N PRO A 864 7.20 -17.21 3.41
CA PRO A 864 6.01 -16.38 3.23
C PRO A 864 4.72 -17.19 3.34
#